data_AF-A0A7R8Z8M0-F1
#
_entry.id   AF-A0A7R8Z8M0-F1
#
_cell.length_a   1.000
_cell.length_b   1.000
_cell.length_c   1.000
_cell.angle_alpha   90.00
_cell.angle_beta   90.00
_cell.angle_gamma   90.00
#
_symmetry.space_group_name_H-M   'P 1'
#
loop_
_entity.id
_entity.type
_entity.pdbx_description
1 polymer ?
#
loop_
_entity_poly.entity_id
_entity_poly.type
_entity_poly.pdbx_seq_one_letter_code
_entity_poly.pdbx_strand_id
1 'polypeptide(L)'
;MCVFCWAQHALQHWGARMGLERRDDKVRERPVVLRKRRERIKSEANWPLFYYKFNQDHTLANLIWNHKTREELREGLENEIRAFNSDRDLSGNALIAWNHHEFEVQYQCLADEVCIGEYYLRLLLEKEDSLDSPIRRSYEFFNDLYHRFLLTMKPEMKCMCLQAMSIVYDRHHEDIGPFSDTKYIVSMLERCTDRMERDRLVQFIFKLILHRRNVKDIMDANGVRILVDLLTLAHLHTSRAVVPTQSNVIEAGPNMVRESEKEWHYGNSGERKGPVSFQEMRDLWASGALTLKTKCWAQGMDGWRTLQQVPQLKWCLLAKGTPVVNESDLATLVLNTLNAMCKYFPSRDPDDAIIRPLPRVKRLLSDSVCLPHLVQLLLTFDPVLVEKVATLLCEVLKDNPAVSTIYLTGVFYFILMYTGSNVLPIARFLQLTHTKQALKGTDTSDIMQRSVLGQLLPEAMVNYLENHGAEKFAQIYLGEFDTPEAIWNHEMRQVFDVKLLKDVLDAWTKEVEKKPPAMSIDDAYEDLNLRRGMQHEEATVRKAYYRLAQQFHPDKNPEGREKFEKVSRAYEFLCSRNLWTSQGPNPDNIVLILRTQSILFHRYSEELQPYKYAGYPQLIKTIQLETEDDQLFSKSAPLLAAASELAYHTVHCSALNAEELRRERGLDVLLDAYSRCVSVLSASSKPIEVGVQVCMHVTRCYSVAAQFQGCRDKMVEMPQLVKDLCHILYFKHLTRLCLVATECVSSLAVDSILQMQLLQAGCLWHLLLFMFSYDFTLEEGGVQRSEDANQQEVANRLAKLAVRACGRLGGYLTGDLESPNNPVAQDALNSLLTPYLARQLSLDKPEEILKILNSNCETPYLLWDNSTRAELSEYLEQQRHDKLFGETDPTYGTDFVYSIHSKELIVGGIFVRIYNEQPAYPIEVSIYTEKYC
;
A
#
# COMPACT_ATOMS: atom_id res chain seq x y z
N MET A 1 39.88 62.13 12.95
CA MET A 1 41.19 61.46 13.16
C MET A 1 41.03 60.09 13.87
N CYS A 2 39.92 59.37 13.71
CA CYS A 2 39.67 58.17 14.52
C CYS A 2 39.47 56.87 13.74
N VAL A 3 38.83 56.85 12.57
CA VAL A 3 38.59 55.56 11.87
C VAL A 3 39.82 55.12 11.03
N PHE A 4 40.51 56.06 10.37
CA PHE A 4 41.75 55.74 9.62
C PHE A 4 42.92 55.39 10.55
N CYS A 5 43.05 56.11 11.68
CA CYS A 5 43.97 55.69 12.76
C CYS A 5 43.57 54.35 13.36
N TRP A 6 42.28 54.02 13.45
CA TRP A 6 41.81 52.72 13.94
C TRP A 6 42.15 51.60 12.96
N ALA A 7 41.91 51.77 11.65
CA ALA A 7 42.31 50.81 10.62
C ALA A 7 43.84 50.63 10.58
N GLN A 8 44.60 51.74 10.68
CA GLN A 8 46.06 51.71 10.71
C GLN A 8 46.62 51.08 12.01
N HIS A 9 46.00 51.32 13.17
CA HIS A 9 46.34 50.65 14.42
C HIS A 9 45.90 49.17 14.43
N ALA A 10 44.76 48.83 13.83
CA ALA A 10 44.29 47.45 13.69
C ALA A 10 45.26 46.65 12.81
N LEU A 11 45.68 47.19 11.67
CA LEU A 11 46.69 46.60 10.80
C LEU A 11 48.08 46.55 11.45
N GLN A 12 48.48 47.57 12.22
CA GLN A 12 49.75 47.53 12.98
C GLN A 12 49.72 46.48 14.09
N HIS A 13 48.61 46.32 14.80
CA HIS A 13 48.46 45.30 15.84
C HIS A 13 48.36 43.89 15.24
N TRP A 14 47.78 43.75 14.04
CA TRP A 14 47.74 42.50 13.28
C TRP A 14 49.12 42.14 12.70
N GLY A 15 49.83 43.10 12.11
CA GLY A 15 51.17 42.93 11.54
C GLY A 15 52.27 42.68 12.58
N ALA A 16 52.13 43.23 13.79
CA ALA A 16 53.07 42.98 14.90
C ALA A 16 53.10 41.51 15.37
N ARG A 17 52.05 40.72 15.10
CA ARG A 17 52.02 39.26 15.37
C ARG A 17 52.59 38.41 14.23
N MET A 18 52.77 38.98 13.04
CA MET A 18 53.29 38.31 11.83
C MET A 18 54.76 38.63 11.54
N GLY A 19 55.45 39.37 12.43
CA GLY A 19 56.91 39.58 12.36
C GLY A 19 57.41 40.67 11.41
N LEU A 20 56.59 41.65 11.03
CA LEU A 20 57.03 42.76 10.16
C LEU A 20 57.62 43.93 10.99
N GLU A 21 58.86 44.32 10.71
CA GLU A 21 59.60 45.37 11.44
C GLU A 21 59.04 46.79 11.24
N ARG A 22 59.11 47.59 12.30
CA ARG A 22 58.79 49.03 12.33
C ARG A 22 59.74 49.81 11.41
N ARG A 23 59.20 50.59 10.47
CA ARG A 23 59.95 51.71 9.84
C ARG A 23 59.88 52.95 10.74
N ASP A 24 61.03 53.36 11.26
CA ASP A 24 61.20 54.63 11.97
C ASP A 24 61.38 55.78 10.97
N ASP A 25 60.33 56.58 10.76
CA ASP A 25 60.44 57.83 10.03
C ASP A 25 60.81 58.99 10.98
N LYS A 26 61.99 59.57 10.74
CA LYS A 26 62.55 60.72 11.47
C LYS A 26 61.60 61.92 11.47
N VAL A 27 61.43 62.49 12.65
CA VAL A 27 60.66 63.71 12.95
C VAL A 27 61.17 64.89 12.10
N ARG A 28 60.29 65.45 11.25
CA ARG A 28 60.44 66.80 10.66
C ARG A 28 59.53 67.76 11.41
N GLU A 29 60.14 68.75 12.06
CA GLU A 29 59.43 69.87 12.70
C GLU A 29 58.74 70.76 11.65
N ARG A 30 57.42 70.98 11.82
CA ARG A 30 56.62 72.01 11.14
C ARG A 30 55.54 72.55 12.12
N PRO A 31 55.09 73.80 11.94
CA PRO A 31 54.69 74.70 13.03
C PRO A 31 53.33 74.37 13.66
N VAL A 32 53.18 74.81 14.91
CA VAL A 32 51.99 74.67 15.75
C VAL A 32 50.77 75.33 15.08
N VAL A 33 49.86 74.51 14.57
CA VAL A 33 48.46 74.91 14.32
C VAL A 33 47.63 74.43 15.50
N LEU A 34 46.91 75.35 16.14
CA LEU A 34 45.94 75.07 17.21
C LEU A 34 44.98 73.96 16.78
N ARG A 35 45.27 72.71 17.19
CA ARG A 35 44.32 71.60 17.08
C ARG A 35 43.13 71.93 17.98
N LYS A 36 41.92 71.91 17.43
CA LYS A 36 40.68 71.85 18.21
C LYS A 36 40.83 70.76 19.28
N ARG A 37 40.47 71.11 20.52
CA ARG A 37 40.53 70.27 21.72
C ARG A 37 40.12 68.84 21.36
N ARG A 38 41.05 67.88 21.48
CA ARG A 38 40.69 66.45 21.44
C ARG A 38 39.83 66.19 22.66
N GLU A 39 38.51 66.23 22.49
CA GLU A 39 37.62 65.54 23.41
C GLU A 39 38.00 64.06 23.33
N ARG A 40 38.71 63.58 24.36
CA ARG A 40 38.86 62.16 24.60
C ARG A 40 37.48 61.66 24.97
N ILE A 41 36.69 61.30 23.95
CA ILE A 41 35.54 60.44 24.15
C ILE A 41 36.12 59.13 24.69
N LYS A 42 36.04 58.92 26.01
CA LYS A 42 36.33 57.61 26.60
C LYS A 42 35.29 56.68 25.99
N SER A 43 35.73 55.76 25.14
CA SER A 43 34.83 54.77 24.59
C SER A 43 34.35 53.87 25.72
N GLU A 44 33.04 53.85 25.97
CA GLU A 44 32.40 52.95 26.95
C GLU A 44 32.31 51.50 26.42
N ALA A 45 32.71 51.27 25.16
CA ALA A 45 32.68 49.96 24.54
C ALA A 45 33.81 49.05 25.06
N ASN A 46 33.49 47.79 25.32
CA ASN A 46 34.43 46.76 25.76
C ASN A 46 35.30 46.26 24.60
N TRP A 47 36.23 47.10 24.15
CA TRP A 47 37.18 46.77 23.08
C TRP A 47 37.99 45.49 23.34
N PRO A 48 38.45 45.17 24.58
CA PRO A 48 39.10 43.91 24.86
C PRO A 48 38.25 42.69 24.50
N LEU A 49 36.96 42.69 24.88
CA LEU A 49 36.03 41.61 24.53
C LEU A 49 35.75 41.57 23.03
N PHE A 50 35.60 42.73 22.39
CA PHE A 50 35.44 42.82 20.94
C PHE A 50 36.62 42.15 20.22
N TYR A 51 37.87 42.54 20.53
CA TYR A 51 39.05 41.95 19.87
C TYR A 51 39.23 40.47 20.22
N TYR A 52 38.87 40.03 21.42
CA TYR A 52 38.84 38.62 21.77
C TYR A 52 37.87 37.85 20.86
N LYS A 53 36.64 38.33 20.71
CA LYS A 53 35.64 37.74 19.82
C LYS A 53 36.02 37.87 18.35
N PHE A 54 36.56 39.00 17.93
CA PHE A 54 36.99 39.26 16.55
C PHE A 54 38.05 38.27 16.08
N ASN A 55 38.89 37.74 16.97
CA ASN A 55 39.91 36.74 16.62
C ASN A 55 39.40 35.29 16.65
N GLN A 56 38.12 35.06 16.95
CA GLN A 56 37.49 33.74 16.94
C GLN A 56 36.67 33.56 15.67
N ASP A 57 36.44 32.31 15.28
CA ASP A 57 35.48 31.98 14.22
C ASP A 57 34.06 31.98 14.78
N HIS A 58 33.13 32.63 14.05
CA HIS A 58 31.70 32.64 14.36
C HIS A 58 30.90 32.15 13.16
N THR A 59 29.95 31.26 13.46
CA THR A 59 28.98 30.72 12.50
C THR A 59 27.57 30.90 13.09
N LEU A 60 27.10 32.14 13.10
CA LEU A 60 25.77 32.52 13.58
C LEU A 60 24.85 32.83 12.40
N ALA A 61 23.53 32.70 12.59
CA ALA A 61 22.56 32.99 11.54
C ALA A 61 22.69 34.41 10.99
N ASN A 62 23.16 35.38 11.78
CA ASN A 62 23.38 36.76 11.37
C ASN A 62 24.88 37.15 11.22
N LEU A 63 25.80 36.19 11.34
CA LEU A 63 27.24 36.47 11.25
C LEU A 63 28.04 35.23 10.81
N ILE A 64 28.62 35.32 9.61
CA ILE A 64 29.70 34.43 9.17
C ILE A 64 31.01 35.19 9.35
N TRP A 65 31.84 34.73 10.27
CA TRP A 65 33.13 35.34 10.54
C TRP A 65 34.21 34.27 10.66
N ASN A 66 35.04 34.14 9.64
CA ASN A 66 36.08 33.13 9.55
C ASN A 66 37.39 33.73 9.02
N HIS A 67 38.39 32.89 8.77
CA HIS A 67 39.68 33.34 8.22
C HIS A 67 39.52 34.08 6.89
N LYS A 68 38.65 33.63 5.98
CA LYS A 68 38.46 34.27 4.66
C LYS A 68 37.78 35.63 4.78
N THR A 69 36.68 35.75 5.53
CA THR A 69 36.02 37.05 5.73
C THR A 69 36.95 38.04 6.44
N ARG A 70 37.80 37.56 7.37
CA ARG A 70 38.85 38.37 7.99
C ARG A 70 39.87 38.88 6.98
N GLU A 71 40.34 38.01 6.09
CA GLU A 71 41.31 38.40 5.06
C GLU A 71 40.70 39.36 4.03
N GLU A 72 39.46 39.14 3.58
CA GLU A 72 38.77 40.06 2.66
C GLU A 72 38.56 41.46 3.29
N LEU A 73 38.21 41.54 4.58
CA LEU A 73 38.15 42.82 5.29
C LEU A 73 39.54 43.49 5.35
N ARG A 74 40.57 42.69 5.63
CA ARG A 74 41.95 43.18 5.71
C ARG A 74 42.41 43.72 4.36
N GLU A 75 42.23 42.96 3.28
CA GLU A 75 42.58 43.37 1.92
C GLU A 75 41.79 44.62 1.49
N GLY A 76 40.48 44.67 1.80
CA GLY A 76 39.65 45.84 1.54
C GLY A 76 40.17 47.09 2.24
N LEU A 77 40.50 46.98 3.53
CA LEU A 77 41.09 48.09 4.31
C LEU A 77 42.49 48.47 3.81
N GLU A 78 43.35 47.51 3.47
CA GLU A 78 44.68 47.78 2.94
C GLU A 78 44.61 48.52 1.59
N ASN A 79 43.71 48.09 0.70
CA ASN A 79 43.48 48.74 -0.59
C ASN A 79 42.93 50.15 -0.42
N GLU A 80 41.95 50.34 0.47
CA GLU A 80 41.39 51.65 0.82
C GLU A 80 42.45 52.59 1.39
N ILE A 81 43.32 52.08 2.27
CA ILE A 81 44.44 52.85 2.83
C ILE A 81 45.44 53.23 1.75
N ARG A 82 45.76 52.33 0.82
CA ARG A 82 46.65 52.62 -0.32
C ARG A 82 46.05 53.69 -1.22
N ALA A 83 44.77 53.58 -1.57
CA ALA A 83 44.05 54.57 -2.37
C ALA A 83 44.04 55.94 -1.69
N PHE A 84 43.66 55.99 -0.41
CA PHE A 84 43.67 57.23 0.37
C PHE A 84 45.05 57.89 0.45
N ASN A 85 46.12 57.09 0.67
CA ASN A 85 47.48 57.62 0.72
C ASN A 85 47.92 58.14 -0.65
N SER A 86 47.59 57.44 -1.74
CA SER A 86 47.86 57.90 -3.11
C SER A 86 47.20 59.25 -3.38
N ASP A 87 45.92 59.40 -3.06
CA ASP A 87 45.19 60.66 -3.25
C ASP A 87 45.73 61.78 -2.36
N ARG A 88 46.10 61.46 -1.11
CA ARG A 88 46.75 62.41 -0.20
C ARG A 88 48.04 62.94 -0.78
N ASP A 89 48.89 62.06 -1.31
CA ASP A 89 50.18 62.45 -1.84
C ASP A 89 50.03 63.26 -3.15
N LEU A 90 48.96 63.04 -3.93
CA LEU A 90 48.60 63.82 -5.14
C LEU A 90 48.00 65.21 -4.83
N SER A 91 47.43 65.40 -3.64
CA SER A 91 46.68 66.62 -3.29
C SER A 91 47.48 67.82 -2.81
N GLY A 92 48.82 67.71 -2.74
CA GLY A 92 49.72 68.79 -2.33
C GLY A 92 49.47 69.26 -0.90
N ASN A 93 48.97 70.48 -0.71
CA ASN A 93 48.68 71.09 0.60
C ASN A 93 47.20 71.00 1.02
N ALA A 94 46.33 70.38 0.22
CA ALA A 94 44.91 70.26 0.55
C ALA A 94 44.68 69.28 1.72
N LEU A 95 43.71 69.60 2.58
CA LEU A 95 43.35 68.75 3.71
C LEU A 95 42.43 67.61 3.21
N ILE A 96 42.93 66.38 3.11
CA ILE A 96 42.11 65.22 2.75
C ILE A 96 41.46 64.56 3.97
N ALA A 97 40.19 64.17 3.82
CA ALA A 97 39.45 63.31 4.76
C ALA A 97 39.07 61.99 4.08
N TRP A 98 39.04 60.89 4.84
CA TRP A 98 38.64 59.58 4.32
C TRP A 98 37.12 59.52 4.13
N ASN A 99 36.69 59.09 2.94
CA ASN A 99 35.30 58.83 2.60
C ASN A 99 34.77 57.52 3.21
N HIS A 100 34.83 57.43 4.54
CA HIS A 100 34.35 56.27 5.29
C HIS A 100 32.85 56.00 5.14
N HIS A 101 32.06 56.94 4.61
CA HIS A 101 30.62 56.74 4.42
C HIS A 101 30.31 55.78 3.28
N GLU A 102 31.19 55.71 2.28
CA GLU A 102 31.03 54.83 1.10
C GLU A 102 31.88 53.57 1.19
N PHE A 103 32.76 53.47 2.19
CA PHE A 103 33.58 52.28 2.36
C PHE A 103 32.72 51.09 2.80
N GLU A 104 32.59 50.12 1.90
CA GLU A 104 32.01 48.81 2.15
C GLU A 104 32.96 47.72 1.65
N VAL A 105 32.97 46.56 2.32
CA VAL A 105 33.70 45.39 1.86
C VAL A 105 32.72 44.42 1.22
N GLN A 106 32.94 44.14 -0.07
CA GLN A 106 32.19 43.11 -0.77
C GLN A 106 32.83 41.74 -0.51
N TYR A 107 32.22 40.98 0.40
CA TYR A 107 32.71 39.66 0.78
C TYR A 107 32.40 38.62 -0.32
N GLN A 108 33.34 38.39 -1.23
CA GLN A 108 33.18 37.44 -2.33
C GLN A 108 33.02 36.01 -1.82
N CYS A 109 33.66 35.67 -0.71
CA CYS A 109 33.50 34.36 -0.09
C CYS A 109 32.08 34.06 0.43
N LEU A 110 31.21 35.08 0.51
CA LEU A 110 29.82 34.94 0.93
C LEU A 110 28.83 35.12 -0.24
N ALA A 111 29.29 35.29 -1.47
CA ALA A 111 28.43 35.56 -2.62
C ALA A 111 27.40 34.44 -2.92
N ASP A 112 27.76 33.19 -2.60
CA ASP A 112 26.91 32.01 -2.78
C ASP A 112 25.94 31.78 -1.60
N GLU A 113 26.09 32.51 -0.50
CA GLU A 113 25.22 32.37 0.67
C GLU A 113 23.90 33.12 0.47
N VAL A 114 22.79 32.45 0.75
CA VAL A 114 21.46 33.07 0.68
C VAL A 114 21.22 33.92 1.92
N CYS A 115 21.42 35.24 1.79
CA CYS A 115 21.12 36.21 2.83
C CYS A 115 19.76 36.88 2.58
N ILE A 116 18.89 36.89 3.59
CA ILE A 116 17.61 37.61 3.59
C ILE A 116 17.59 38.51 4.82
N GLY A 117 17.36 39.80 4.64
CA GLY A 117 17.55 40.80 5.69
C GLY A 117 19.00 40.75 6.20
N GLU A 118 19.16 40.50 7.51
CA GLU A 118 20.48 40.36 8.16
C GLU A 118 20.86 38.89 8.43
N TYR A 119 20.16 37.92 7.85
CA TYR A 119 20.31 36.50 8.22
C TYR A 119 20.65 35.60 7.02
N TYR A 120 21.66 34.75 7.21
CA TYR A 120 22.07 33.67 6.34
C TYR A 120 21.17 32.46 6.54
N LEU A 121 20.38 32.12 5.52
CA LEU A 121 19.31 31.15 5.61
C LEU A 121 19.83 29.75 5.95
N ARG A 122 20.96 29.34 5.37
CA ARG A 122 21.57 28.04 5.64
C ARG A 122 21.86 27.83 7.13
N LEU A 123 22.47 28.82 7.78
CA LEU A 123 22.81 28.77 9.20
C LEU A 123 21.58 28.87 10.11
N LEU A 124 20.52 29.54 9.66
CA LEU A 124 19.24 29.56 10.36
C LEU A 124 18.59 28.17 10.35
N LEU A 125 18.64 27.48 9.20
CA LEU A 125 18.05 26.15 9.01
C LEU A 125 18.84 25.04 9.71
N GLU A 126 20.17 25.16 9.83
CA GLU A 126 21.02 24.19 10.54
C GLU A 126 20.87 24.21 12.08
N LYS A 127 20.33 25.29 12.67
CA LYS A 127 20.21 25.51 14.13
C LYS A 127 18.76 25.49 14.62
N GLU A 128 18.03 24.44 14.28
CA GLU A 128 16.60 24.28 14.62
C GLU A 128 16.34 24.19 16.15
N ASP A 129 17.34 23.82 16.97
CA ASP A 129 17.18 23.53 18.42
C ASP A 129 17.82 24.52 19.42
N SER A 130 18.41 25.64 18.97
CA SER A 130 19.04 26.59 19.91
C SER A 130 18.02 27.52 20.58
N LEU A 131 17.89 27.45 21.91
CA LEU A 131 17.05 28.33 22.75
C LEU A 131 17.36 29.83 22.60
N ASP A 132 18.59 30.17 22.21
CA ASP A 132 19.05 31.56 22.07
C ASP A 132 18.83 32.01 20.61
N SER A 133 17.64 32.56 20.31
CA SER A 133 17.32 33.03 18.96
C SER A 133 18.00 34.39 18.71
N PRO A 134 18.89 34.51 17.71
CA PRO A 134 19.54 35.79 17.38
C PRO A 134 18.59 36.77 16.68
N ILE A 135 17.32 36.43 16.49
CA ILE A 135 16.34 37.20 15.73
C ILE A 135 15.80 38.34 16.61
N ARG A 136 16.16 39.58 16.27
CA ARG A 136 15.75 40.77 17.05
C ARG A 136 14.56 41.55 16.47
N ARG A 137 14.22 41.31 15.19
CA ARG A 137 13.11 41.95 14.47
C ARG A 137 12.29 40.90 13.72
N SER A 138 11.63 40.03 14.48
CA SER A 138 10.89 38.87 13.98
C SER A 138 9.83 39.23 12.94
N TYR A 139 9.04 40.28 13.18
CA TYR A 139 8.02 40.73 12.23
C TYR A 139 8.60 41.21 10.88
N GLU A 140 9.62 42.09 10.91
CA GLU A 140 10.30 42.58 9.69
C GLU A 140 10.93 41.42 8.92
N PHE A 141 11.70 40.58 9.62
CA PHE A 141 12.39 39.45 8.99
C PHE A 141 11.42 38.41 8.42
N PHE A 142 10.30 38.13 9.11
CA PHE A 142 9.26 37.25 8.60
C PHE A 142 8.62 37.79 7.32
N ASN A 143 8.38 39.12 7.25
CA ASN A 143 7.89 39.76 6.03
C ASN A 143 8.93 39.74 4.91
N ASP A 144 10.22 39.93 5.20
CA ASP A 144 11.29 39.82 4.20
C ASP A 144 11.36 38.41 3.61
N LEU A 145 11.24 37.38 4.46
CA LEU A 145 11.14 35.98 4.03
C LEU A 145 9.92 35.74 3.14
N TYR A 146 8.76 36.29 3.52
CA TYR A 146 7.53 36.18 2.75
C TYR A 146 7.61 36.91 1.40
N HIS A 147 8.17 38.12 1.37
CA HIS A 147 8.42 38.87 0.14
C HIS A 147 9.37 38.10 -0.78
N ARG A 148 10.47 37.55 -0.24
CA ARG A 148 11.38 36.71 -1.03
C ARG A 148 10.68 35.47 -1.59
N PHE A 149 9.83 34.84 -0.79
CA PHE A 149 9.02 33.69 -1.19
C PHE A 149 8.07 34.01 -2.36
N LEU A 150 7.40 35.18 -2.32
CA LEU A 150 6.51 35.60 -3.39
C LEU A 150 7.25 35.93 -4.70
N LEU A 151 8.47 36.46 -4.61
CA LEU A 151 9.25 36.91 -5.76
C LEU A 151 10.04 35.78 -6.45
N THR A 152 10.39 34.72 -5.74
CA THR A 152 11.19 33.64 -6.32
C THR A 152 10.34 32.70 -7.19
N MET A 153 10.88 32.35 -8.37
CA MET A 153 10.30 31.30 -9.23
C MET A 153 11.00 29.95 -9.07
N LYS A 154 12.12 29.90 -8.32
CA LYS A 154 12.88 28.67 -8.07
C LYS A 154 12.20 27.86 -6.95
N PRO A 155 11.75 26.62 -7.20
CA PRO A 155 11.07 25.78 -6.21
C PRO A 155 11.89 25.57 -4.93
N GLU A 156 13.20 25.33 -5.06
CA GLU A 156 14.09 25.08 -3.92
C GLU A 156 14.14 26.31 -2.99
N MET A 157 14.23 27.51 -3.57
CA MET A 157 14.22 28.76 -2.82
C MET A 157 12.86 29.01 -2.16
N LYS A 158 11.74 28.68 -2.83
CA LYS A 158 10.41 28.76 -2.20
C LYS A 158 10.32 27.85 -0.98
N CYS A 159 10.74 26.60 -1.11
CA CYS A 159 10.73 25.62 -0.02
C CYS A 159 11.64 26.03 1.14
N MET A 160 12.82 26.58 0.85
CA MET A 160 13.71 27.15 1.88
C MET A 160 13.08 28.34 2.61
N CYS A 161 12.43 29.27 1.88
CA CYS A 161 11.70 30.36 2.51
C CYS A 161 10.55 29.84 3.39
N LEU A 162 9.75 28.88 2.90
CA LEU A 162 8.64 28.29 3.69
C LEU A 162 9.15 27.61 4.96
N GLN A 163 10.27 26.90 4.89
CA GLN A 163 10.88 26.29 6.08
C GLN A 163 11.35 27.38 7.07
N ALA A 164 12.06 28.41 6.59
CA ALA A 164 12.50 29.51 7.44
C ALA A 164 11.32 30.26 8.06
N MET A 165 10.27 30.55 7.28
CA MET A 165 9.03 31.15 7.78
C MET A 165 8.38 30.28 8.85
N SER A 166 8.38 28.95 8.69
CA SER A 166 7.87 28.02 9.70
C SER A 166 8.63 28.11 11.00
N ILE A 167 9.97 28.12 10.95
CA ILE A 167 10.84 28.23 12.15
C ILE A 167 10.64 29.58 12.85
N VAL A 168 10.63 30.68 12.07
CA VAL A 168 10.48 32.03 12.61
C VAL A 168 9.10 32.20 13.25
N TYR A 169 8.04 31.73 12.59
CA TYR A 169 6.69 31.81 13.11
C TYR A 169 6.51 30.94 14.35
N ASP A 170 7.04 29.71 14.38
CA ASP A 170 6.96 28.83 15.55
C ASP A 170 7.48 29.51 16.82
N ARG A 171 8.65 30.18 16.71
CA ARG A 171 9.32 30.84 17.84
C ARG A 171 8.73 32.20 18.18
N HIS A 172 8.20 32.94 17.21
CA HIS A 172 7.85 34.37 17.35
C HIS A 172 6.41 34.71 16.93
N HIS A 173 5.49 33.74 16.88
CA HIS A 173 4.09 33.98 16.45
C HIS A 173 3.35 35.00 17.31
N GLU A 174 3.72 35.19 18.59
CA GLU A 174 3.11 36.20 19.46
C GLU A 174 3.46 37.63 19.02
N ASP A 175 4.71 37.86 18.61
CA ASP A 175 5.19 39.15 18.08
C ASP A 175 4.70 39.38 16.65
N ILE A 176 4.73 38.33 15.81
CA ILE A 176 4.29 38.41 14.41
C ILE A 176 2.77 38.60 14.31
N GLY A 177 2.01 37.95 15.20
CA GLY A 177 0.56 37.97 15.20
C GLY A 177 -0.07 37.16 14.06
N PRO A 178 -1.36 37.41 13.74
CA PRO A 178 -2.06 36.67 12.70
C PRO A 178 -1.50 36.96 11.30
N PHE A 179 -1.37 35.91 10.49
CA PHE A 179 -0.84 36.04 9.14
C PHE A 179 -1.96 36.35 8.15
N SER A 180 -1.91 37.53 7.53
CA SER A 180 -2.93 38.05 6.59
C SER A 180 -3.20 37.10 5.43
N ASP A 181 -2.16 36.45 4.93
CA ASP A 181 -2.20 35.65 3.70
C ASP A 181 -2.37 34.15 3.98
N THR A 182 -2.89 33.79 5.16
CA THR A 182 -3.23 32.40 5.51
C THR A 182 -4.11 31.73 4.45
N LYS A 183 -5.11 32.46 3.91
CA LYS A 183 -6.01 31.94 2.85
C LYS A 183 -5.25 31.66 1.55
N TYR A 184 -4.27 32.51 1.24
CA TYR A 184 -3.42 32.34 0.06
C TYR A 184 -2.55 31.09 0.19
N ILE A 185 -1.96 30.83 1.36
CA ILE A 185 -1.19 29.61 1.63
C ILE A 185 -2.04 28.35 1.46
N VAL A 186 -3.27 28.34 1.99
CA VAL A 186 -4.20 27.21 1.81
C VAL A 186 -4.58 27.01 0.35
N SER A 187 -4.85 28.09 -0.39
CA SER A 187 -5.12 28.00 -1.83
C SER A 187 -3.89 27.52 -2.62
N MET A 188 -2.69 27.86 -2.17
CA MET A 188 -1.46 27.37 -2.77
C MET A 188 -1.29 25.87 -2.54
N LEU A 189 -1.60 25.36 -1.33
CA LEU A 189 -1.61 23.92 -1.04
C LEU A 189 -2.62 23.17 -1.93
N GLU A 190 -3.82 23.73 -2.14
CA GLU A 190 -4.83 23.15 -3.02
C GLU A 190 -4.33 23.01 -4.47
N ARG A 191 -3.60 24.00 -4.97
CA ARG A 191 -3.11 24.04 -6.36
C ARG A 191 -1.75 23.39 -6.57
N CYS A 192 -0.99 23.19 -5.49
CA CYS A 192 0.36 22.64 -5.52
C CYS A 192 0.39 21.24 -6.13
N THR A 193 1.41 20.96 -6.95
CA THR A 193 1.67 19.64 -7.54
C THR A 193 3.11 19.17 -7.28
N ASP A 194 3.88 19.89 -6.47
CA ASP A 194 5.22 19.48 -6.05
C ASP A 194 5.19 18.89 -4.64
N ARG A 195 5.81 17.72 -4.44
CA ARG A 195 5.78 17.01 -3.16
C ARG A 195 6.56 17.74 -2.07
N MET A 196 7.67 18.38 -2.41
CA MET A 196 8.46 19.15 -1.45
C MET A 196 7.69 20.39 -1.01
N GLU A 197 7.12 21.14 -1.95
CA GLU A 197 6.30 22.32 -1.66
C GLU A 197 5.05 21.97 -0.85
N ARG A 198 4.36 20.86 -1.17
CA ARG A 198 3.25 20.32 -0.36
C ARG A 198 3.65 20.15 1.09
N ASP A 199 4.75 19.45 1.36
CA ASP A 199 5.17 19.12 2.72
C ASP A 199 5.54 20.38 3.50
N ARG A 200 6.27 21.31 2.87
CA ARG A 200 6.60 22.61 3.49
C ARG A 200 5.38 23.47 3.76
N LEU A 201 4.37 23.44 2.90
CA LEU A 201 3.12 24.15 3.13
C LEU A 201 2.31 23.57 4.29
N VAL A 202 2.23 22.24 4.39
CA VAL A 202 1.54 21.59 5.52
C VAL A 202 2.27 21.86 6.83
N GLN A 203 3.62 21.81 6.84
CA GLN A 203 4.44 22.23 7.99
C GLN A 203 4.17 23.67 8.39
N PHE A 204 4.12 24.58 7.42
CA PHE A 204 3.85 25.98 7.71
C PHE A 204 2.43 26.22 8.22
N ILE A 205 1.42 25.56 7.63
CA ILE A 205 0.03 25.59 8.12
C ILE A 205 -0.05 25.10 9.57
N PHE A 206 0.67 24.04 9.93
CA PHE A 206 0.75 23.55 11.30
C PHE A 206 1.36 24.58 12.27
N LYS A 207 2.26 25.45 11.81
CA LYS A 207 2.76 26.57 12.62
C LYS A 207 1.79 27.76 12.65
N LEU A 208 1.08 28.04 11.55
CA LEU A 208 0.08 29.11 11.50
C LEU A 208 -1.05 28.90 12.49
N ILE A 209 -1.46 27.66 12.78
CA ILE A 209 -2.54 27.38 13.73
C ILE A 209 -2.20 27.74 15.19
N LEU A 210 -0.94 28.04 15.53
CA LEU A 210 -0.56 28.56 16.85
C LEU A 210 -1.33 29.84 17.20
N HIS A 211 -1.72 30.63 16.18
CA HIS A 211 -2.57 31.79 16.36
C HIS A 211 -4.02 31.51 15.92
N ARG A 212 -4.97 31.63 16.87
CA ARG A 212 -6.39 31.27 16.69
C ARG A 212 -7.07 31.91 15.46
N ARG A 213 -6.72 33.15 15.10
CA ARG A 213 -7.31 33.83 13.92
C ARG A 213 -7.00 33.11 12.61
N ASN A 214 -5.79 32.57 12.46
CA ASN A 214 -5.38 31.84 11.25
C ASN A 214 -6.20 30.54 11.10
N VAL A 215 -6.59 29.89 12.21
CA VAL A 215 -7.46 28.70 12.18
C VAL A 215 -8.81 29.02 11.51
N LYS A 216 -9.37 30.21 11.77
CA LYS A 216 -10.59 30.67 11.10
C LYS A 216 -10.36 30.88 9.61
N ASP A 217 -9.24 31.50 9.24
CA ASP A 217 -8.90 31.75 7.84
C ASP A 217 -8.65 30.44 7.07
N ILE A 218 -8.05 29.42 7.70
CA ILE A 218 -7.90 28.07 7.15
C ILE A 218 -9.28 27.44 6.88
N MET A 219 -10.21 27.52 7.83
CA MET A 219 -11.57 27.02 7.63
C MET A 219 -12.34 27.77 6.53
N ASP A 220 -12.16 29.09 6.44
CA ASP A 220 -12.77 29.92 5.40
C ASP A 220 -12.25 29.58 4.00
N ALA A 221 -10.99 29.14 3.89
CA ALA A 221 -10.35 28.72 2.65
C ALA A 221 -10.53 27.22 2.35
N ASN A 222 -11.50 26.53 2.97
CA ASN A 222 -11.75 25.09 2.79
C ASN A 222 -10.58 24.18 3.22
N GLY A 223 -9.67 24.68 4.06
CA GLY A 223 -8.45 23.99 4.46
C GLY A 223 -8.70 22.68 5.20
N VAL A 224 -9.79 22.54 5.96
CA VAL A 224 -10.14 21.28 6.64
C VAL A 224 -10.30 20.13 5.64
N ARG A 225 -11.02 20.37 4.54
CA ARG A 225 -11.24 19.35 3.51
C ARG A 225 -9.95 19.05 2.76
N ILE A 226 -9.18 20.06 2.40
CA ILE A 226 -7.88 19.90 1.73
C ILE A 226 -6.92 19.06 2.60
N LEU A 227 -6.91 19.31 3.91
CA LEU A 227 -6.13 18.52 4.86
C LEU A 227 -6.62 17.06 4.93
N VAL A 228 -7.93 16.83 5.03
CA VAL A 228 -8.50 15.47 5.02
C VAL A 228 -8.21 14.73 3.71
N ASP A 229 -8.27 15.42 2.58
CA ASP A 229 -7.92 14.85 1.26
C ASP A 229 -6.47 14.34 1.24
N LEU A 230 -5.53 15.02 1.93
CA LEU A 230 -4.15 14.56 2.06
C LEU A 230 -3.99 13.33 2.97
N LEU A 231 -4.91 13.10 3.91
CA LEU A 231 -4.88 11.90 4.76
C LEU A 231 -5.06 10.61 3.96
N THR A 232 -5.75 10.67 2.83
CA THR A 232 -5.93 9.50 1.95
C THR A 232 -4.59 8.95 1.44
N LEU A 233 -3.54 9.79 1.37
CA LEU A 233 -2.20 9.39 0.98
C LEU A 233 -1.53 8.47 2.00
N ALA A 234 -1.98 8.48 3.25
CA ALA A 234 -1.45 7.59 4.28
C ALA A 234 -1.51 6.13 3.80
N HIS A 235 -2.56 5.74 3.08
CA HIS A 235 -2.75 4.39 2.58
C HIS A 235 -1.72 3.95 1.52
N LEU A 236 -0.95 4.88 0.94
CA LEU A 236 0.07 4.60 -0.08
C LEU A 236 1.46 4.30 0.50
N HIS A 237 1.60 4.30 1.84
CA HIS A 237 2.91 4.15 2.49
C HIS A 237 3.44 2.71 2.41
N THR A 238 4.45 2.47 1.59
CA THR A 238 4.97 1.12 1.27
C THR A 238 6.02 0.57 2.24
N SER A 239 6.65 1.40 3.09
CA SER A 239 7.74 0.99 4.00
C SER A 239 7.29 0.52 5.38
N ARG A 240 5.97 0.46 5.66
CA ARG A 240 5.46 -0.06 6.93
C ARG A 240 5.63 -1.56 7.00
N ALA A 241 5.96 -2.07 8.20
CA ALA A 241 5.87 -3.50 8.48
C ALA A 241 4.42 -3.91 8.25
N VAL A 242 4.20 -4.72 7.21
CA VAL A 242 2.88 -5.24 6.86
C VAL A 242 2.48 -6.18 7.98
N VAL A 243 1.57 -5.75 8.85
CA VAL A 243 0.83 -6.69 9.68
C VAL A 243 0.01 -7.53 8.69
N PRO A 244 -0.02 -8.87 8.76
CA PRO A 244 -0.72 -9.73 7.80
C PRO A 244 -2.21 -9.41 7.59
N THR A 245 -2.75 -8.48 8.39
CA THR A 245 -4.12 -7.93 8.48
C THR A 245 -4.55 -6.99 7.36
N GLN A 246 -3.67 -6.44 6.53
CA GLN A 246 -4.05 -5.41 5.56
C GLN A 246 -4.80 -6.01 4.34
N SER A 247 -6.04 -6.47 4.54
CA SER A 247 -6.97 -6.72 3.45
C SER A 247 -8.10 -5.69 3.50
N ASN A 248 -8.13 -4.84 2.48
CA ASN A 248 -9.15 -3.84 2.14
C ASN A 248 -9.03 -2.50 2.86
N VAL A 249 -8.27 -1.57 2.26
CA VAL A 249 -8.68 -0.22 1.80
C VAL A 249 -7.37 0.51 1.44
N ILE A 250 -7.10 0.57 0.13
CA ILE A 250 -6.06 1.34 -0.57
C ILE A 250 -4.59 0.90 -0.26
N GLU A 251 -3.98 0.31 -1.30
CA GLU A 251 -2.58 -0.05 -1.60
C GLU A 251 -1.75 -1.11 -0.80
N ALA A 252 -1.54 -2.23 -1.51
CA ALA A 252 -0.29 -2.93 -1.84
C ALA A 252 0.85 -2.99 -0.80
N GLY A 253 1.06 -4.20 -0.28
CA GLY A 253 2.39 -4.62 0.17
C GLY A 253 3.37 -4.71 -1.00
N PRO A 254 4.69 -4.58 -0.75
CA PRO A 254 5.72 -4.48 -1.80
C PRO A 254 5.83 -5.71 -2.72
N ASN A 255 5.19 -6.84 -2.39
CA ASN A 255 5.20 -8.11 -3.15
C ASN A 255 3.78 -8.67 -3.37
N MET A 256 2.80 -7.82 -3.65
CA MET A 256 1.51 -8.25 -4.20
C MET A 256 1.04 -7.24 -5.24
N VAL A 257 1.40 -7.47 -6.51
CA VAL A 257 0.62 -6.88 -7.61
C VAL A 257 -0.68 -7.71 -7.71
N ARG A 258 -1.64 -7.44 -6.82
CA ARG A 258 -3.05 -7.66 -7.17
C ARG A 258 -3.33 -6.75 -8.36
N GLU A 259 -3.94 -7.26 -9.42
CA GLU A 259 -4.54 -6.37 -10.42
C GLU A 259 -5.51 -5.47 -9.66
N SER A 260 -5.14 -4.19 -9.56
CA SER A 260 -5.99 -3.17 -8.96
C SER A 260 -7.38 -3.32 -9.57
N GLU A 261 -8.41 -3.41 -8.74
CA GLU A 261 -9.78 -3.53 -9.22
C GLU A 261 -10.03 -2.41 -10.23
N LYS A 262 -10.84 -2.69 -11.26
CA LYS A 262 -11.18 -1.68 -12.24
C LYS A 262 -12.24 -0.78 -11.61
N GLU A 263 -11.78 0.30 -11.00
CA GLU A 263 -12.62 1.21 -10.19
C GLU A 263 -12.85 2.55 -10.92
N TRP A 264 -11.92 2.95 -11.77
CA TRP A 264 -11.88 4.30 -12.33
C TRP A 264 -12.57 4.37 -13.69
N HIS A 265 -13.54 5.24 -13.80
CA HIS A 265 -14.07 5.69 -15.08
C HIS A 265 -13.48 7.05 -15.42
N TYR A 266 -13.22 7.29 -16.71
CA TYR A 266 -12.70 8.57 -17.20
C TYR A 266 -13.42 9.00 -18.48
N GLY A 267 -13.42 10.31 -18.77
CA GLY A 267 -14.03 10.81 -20.00
C GLY A 267 -14.15 12.32 -20.07
N ASN A 268 -14.48 12.82 -21.26
CA ASN A 268 -14.72 14.23 -21.53
C ASN A 268 -16.15 14.41 -22.05
N SER A 269 -16.89 15.35 -21.47
CA SER A 269 -18.22 15.85 -21.91
C SER A 269 -19.14 14.82 -22.61
N GLY A 270 -19.65 13.85 -21.85
CA GLY A 270 -20.72 12.93 -22.29
C GLY A 270 -20.24 11.51 -22.62
N GLU A 271 -18.94 11.32 -22.85
CA GLU A 271 -18.35 9.99 -23.08
C GLU A 271 -17.85 9.39 -21.76
N ARG A 272 -18.27 8.15 -21.41
CA ARG A 272 -17.80 7.39 -20.24
C ARG A 272 -16.94 6.23 -20.71
N LYS A 273 -15.64 6.25 -20.39
CA LYS A 273 -14.68 5.17 -20.62
C LYS A 273 -14.32 4.49 -19.29
N GLY A 274 -13.94 3.23 -19.35
CA GLY A 274 -13.70 2.38 -18.17
C GLY A 274 -14.87 1.45 -17.83
N PRO A 275 -14.77 0.67 -16.74
CA PRO A 275 -13.83 0.89 -15.65
C PRO A 275 -12.41 0.46 -16.01
N VAL A 276 -11.43 1.20 -15.49
CA VAL A 276 -10.00 0.91 -15.61
C VAL A 276 -9.35 0.87 -14.23
N SER A 277 -8.27 0.13 -14.14
CA SER A 277 -7.48 -0.02 -12.94
C SER A 277 -6.65 1.24 -12.67
N PHE A 278 -6.14 1.41 -11.46
CA PHE A 278 -5.25 2.53 -11.16
C PHE A 278 -3.95 2.47 -11.96
N GLN A 279 -3.42 1.27 -12.21
CA GLN A 279 -2.27 1.07 -13.08
C GLN A 279 -2.59 1.46 -14.54
N GLU A 280 -3.75 1.07 -15.05
CA GLU A 280 -4.20 1.50 -16.39
C GLU A 280 -4.37 3.02 -16.46
N MET A 281 -4.84 3.68 -15.38
CA MET A 281 -4.86 5.14 -15.28
C MET A 281 -3.45 5.75 -15.34
N ARG A 282 -2.43 5.12 -14.75
CA ARG A 282 -1.02 5.53 -14.87
C ARG A 282 -0.53 5.43 -16.31
N ASP A 283 -0.85 4.34 -17.00
CA ASP A 283 -0.42 4.11 -18.38
C ASP A 283 -1.11 5.07 -19.36
N LEU A 284 -2.40 5.36 -19.14
CA LEU A 284 -3.15 6.35 -19.91
C LEU A 284 -2.64 7.78 -19.66
N TRP A 285 -2.15 8.08 -18.46
CA TRP A 285 -1.46 9.34 -18.18
C TRP A 285 -0.10 9.41 -18.87
N ALA A 286 0.71 8.34 -18.80
CA ALA A 286 2.03 8.27 -19.42
C ALA A 286 1.97 8.38 -20.95
N SER A 287 0.93 7.82 -21.57
CA SER A 287 0.66 7.93 -23.01
C SER A 287 0.02 9.26 -23.45
N GLY A 288 -0.31 10.15 -22.50
CA GLY A 288 -0.94 11.45 -22.77
C GLY A 288 -2.44 11.39 -23.10
N ALA A 289 -3.07 10.22 -22.97
CA ALA A 289 -4.51 10.04 -23.17
C ALA A 289 -5.35 10.70 -22.05
N LEU A 290 -4.81 10.77 -20.83
CA LEU A 290 -5.37 11.56 -19.74
C LEU A 290 -4.72 12.93 -19.67
N THR A 291 -5.54 13.93 -19.37
CA THR A 291 -5.11 15.31 -19.16
C THR A 291 -5.59 15.81 -17.81
N LEU A 292 -5.05 16.93 -17.34
CA LEU A 292 -5.48 17.60 -16.10
C LEU A 292 -6.99 17.87 -16.04
N LYS A 293 -7.62 18.07 -17.21
CA LYS A 293 -9.03 18.39 -17.35
C LYS A 293 -9.92 17.16 -17.52
N THR A 294 -9.34 15.98 -17.72
CA THR A 294 -10.10 14.74 -17.89
C THR A 294 -10.94 14.50 -16.64
N LYS A 295 -12.23 14.23 -16.82
CA LYS A 295 -13.10 13.90 -15.69
C LYS A 295 -12.91 12.43 -15.33
N CYS A 296 -12.78 12.17 -14.04
CA CYS A 296 -12.62 10.86 -13.44
C CYS A 296 -13.73 10.64 -12.41
N TRP A 297 -14.17 9.40 -12.28
CA TRP A 297 -15.18 8.98 -11.30
C TRP A 297 -14.92 7.54 -10.88
N ALA A 298 -15.09 7.24 -9.60
CA ALA A 298 -15.05 5.89 -9.05
C ALA A 298 -16.26 5.67 -8.14
N GLN A 299 -16.62 4.41 -7.90
CA GLN A 299 -17.71 4.05 -7.01
C GLN A 299 -17.45 4.59 -5.60
N GLY A 300 -18.43 5.29 -5.02
CA GLY A 300 -18.30 6.00 -3.75
C GLY A 300 -18.00 7.51 -3.88
N MET A 301 -17.66 8.01 -5.07
CA MET A 301 -17.56 9.46 -5.32
C MET A 301 -18.95 10.09 -5.54
N ASP A 302 -19.14 11.29 -4.99
CA ASP A 302 -20.34 12.13 -5.11
C ASP A 302 -20.64 12.60 -6.56
N GLY A 303 -19.63 12.55 -7.44
CA GLY A 303 -19.79 12.85 -8.85
C GLY A 303 -18.46 12.90 -9.59
N TRP A 304 -18.53 13.14 -10.90
CA TRP A 304 -17.37 13.27 -11.76
C TRP A 304 -16.53 14.50 -11.41
N ARG A 305 -15.25 14.29 -11.13
CA ARG A 305 -14.28 15.36 -10.81
C ARG A 305 -13.16 15.38 -11.82
N THR A 306 -12.52 16.53 -12.03
CA THR A 306 -11.32 16.56 -12.89
C THR A 306 -10.17 15.79 -12.22
N LEU A 307 -9.26 15.19 -12.99
CA LEU A 307 -8.13 14.41 -12.48
C LEU A 307 -7.35 15.16 -11.39
N GLN A 308 -7.11 16.46 -11.60
CA GLN A 308 -6.43 17.33 -10.63
C GLN A 308 -7.19 17.54 -9.31
N GLN A 309 -8.51 17.31 -9.27
CA GLN A 309 -9.37 17.45 -8.09
C GLN A 309 -9.54 16.14 -7.33
N VAL A 310 -8.99 15.03 -7.83
CA VAL A 310 -9.00 13.73 -7.15
C VAL A 310 -7.66 13.55 -6.45
N PRO A 311 -7.60 13.56 -5.10
CA PRO A 311 -6.33 13.59 -4.35
C PRO A 311 -5.38 12.44 -4.72
N GLN A 312 -5.89 11.20 -4.76
CA GLN A 312 -5.10 10.02 -5.11
C GLN A 312 -4.48 10.15 -6.52
N LEU A 313 -5.28 10.52 -7.53
CA LEU A 313 -4.79 10.70 -8.89
C LEU A 313 -3.82 11.89 -9.00
N LYS A 314 -4.11 13.01 -8.31
CA LYS A 314 -3.25 14.19 -8.28
C LYS A 314 -1.85 13.85 -7.75
N TRP A 315 -1.76 13.19 -6.61
CA TRP A 315 -0.47 12.96 -5.94
C TRP A 315 0.31 11.76 -6.49
N CYS A 316 -0.36 10.84 -7.17
CA CYS A 316 0.30 9.69 -7.78
C CYS A 316 0.63 9.88 -9.27
N LEU A 317 -0.20 10.59 -10.04
CA LEU A 317 -0.01 10.76 -11.49
C LEU A 317 0.64 12.09 -11.85
N LEU A 318 0.13 13.18 -11.27
CA LEU A 318 0.53 14.54 -11.63
C LEU A 318 1.73 15.04 -10.82
N ALA A 319 1.83 14.66 -9.55
CA ALA A 319 2.79 15.28 -8.66
C ALA A 319 4.25 14.92 -8.98
N LYS A 320 5.13 15.90 -8.81
CA LYS A 320 6.57 15.81 -9.08
C LYS A 320 7.38 16.16 -7.82
N GLY A 321 8.70 16.01 -7.90
CA GLY A 321 9.60 16.33 -6.80
C GLY A 321 9.71 15.21 -5.77
N THR A 322 10.74 15.34 -4.93
CA THR A 322 11.05 14.43 -3.83
C THR A 322 10.34 14.92 -2.56
N PRO A 323 9.57 14.08 -1.86
CA PRO A 323 8.93 14.48 -0.62
C PRO A 323 9.96 14.75 0.49
N VAL A 324 9.61 15.62 1.44
CA VAL A 324 10.41 15.92 2.65
C VAL A 324 10.08 14.91 3.75
N VAL A 325 8.81 14.48 3.81
CA VAL A 325 8.31 13.52 4.80
C VAL A 325 7.61 12.36 4.10
N ASN A 326 7.62 11.17 4.70
CA ASN A 326 6.83 10.05 4.20
C ASN A 326 5.32 10.28 4.43
N GLU A 327 4.49 9.42 3.85
CA GLU A 327 3.04 9.53 3.87
C GLU A 327 2.45 9.40 5.29
N SER A 328 3.03 8.55 6.17
CA SER A 328 2.61 8.44 7.58
C SER A 328 2.91 9.71 8.37
N ASP A 329 4.10 10.29 8.20
CA ASP A 329 4.53 11.49 8.91
C ASP A 329 3.71 12.72 8.43
N LEU A 330 3.42 12.79 7.12
CA LEU A 330 2.50 13.78 6.58
C LEU A 330 1.10 13.64 7.20
N ALA A 331 0.55 12.42 7.22
CA ALA A 331 -0.76 12.17 7.82
C ALA A 331 -0.78 12.48 9.31
N THR A 332 0.29 12.16 10.04
CA THR A 332 0.47 12.50 11.45
C THR A 332 0.45 14.01 11.66
N LEU A 333 1.19 14.77 10.85
CA LEU A 333 1.22 16.23 10.90
C LEU A 333 -0.17 16.84 10.63
N VAL A 334 -0.89 16.30 9.65
CA VAL A 334 -2.26 16.72 9.35
C VAL A 334 -3.21 16.39 10.51
N LEU A 335 -3.17 15.18 11.07
CA LEU A 335 -4.00 14.80 12.22
C LEU A 335 -3.69 15.65 13.46
N ASN A 336 -2.42 15.99 13.69
CA ASN A 336 -2.02 16.91 14.76
C ASN A 336 -2.61 18.31 14.53
N THR A 337 -2.58 18.79 13.28
CA THR A 337 -3.21 20.06 12.88
C THR A 337 -4.71 20.04 13.19
N LEU A 338 -5.43 19.03 12.71
CA LEU A 338 -6.88 18.91 12.92
C LEU A 338 -7.26 18.76 14.40
N ASN A 339 -6.49 17.97 15.16
CA ASN A 339 -6.68 17.83 16.61
C ASN A 339 -6.52 19.18 17.33
N ALA A 340 -5.46 19.93 17.02
CA ALA A 340 -5.23 21.26 17.60
C ALA A 340 -6.35 22.24 17.22
N MET A 341 -6.80 22.24 15.96
CA MET A 341 -7.95 23.06 15.52
C MET A 341 -9.22 22.71 16.29
N CYS A 342 -9.51 21.43 16.54
CA CYS A 342 -10.64 21.00 17.36
C CYS A 342 -10.53 21.44 18.82
N LYS A 343 -9.33 21.41 19.41
CA LYS A 343 -9.07 21.84 20.80
C LYS A 343 -9.27 23.36 20.99
N TYR A 344 -8.94 24.18 19.98
CA TYR A 344 -9.21 25.62 20.02
C TYR A 344 -10.71 25.98 20.10
N PHE A 345 -11.58 25.08 19.65
CA PHE A 345 -13.02 25.28 19.64
C PHE A 345 -13.73 24.10 20.33
N PRO A 346 -13.73 24.06 21.67
CA PRO A 346 -14.33 22.97 22.43
C PRO A 346 -15.85 22.90 22.23
N SER A 347 -16.44 21.72 22.47
CA SER A 347 -17.90 21.54 22.42
C SER A 347 -18.62 22.05 23.67
N ARG A 348 -17.87 22.43 24.70
CA ARG A 348 -18.36 22.93 25.99
C ARG A 348 -17.55 24.14 26.42
N ASP A 349 -18.17 25.05 27.15
CA ASP A 349 -17.51 26.23 27.72
C ASP A 349 -16.88 25.92 29.10
N PRO A 350 -16.23 26.89 29.77
CA PRO A 350 -15.64 26.67 31.09
C PRO A 350 -16.63 26.26 32.20
N ASP A 351 -17.94 26.54 32.01
CA ASP A 351 -19.01 26.19 32.95
C ASP A 351 -19.65 24.83 32.61
N ASP A 352 -19.01 24.04 31.73
CA ASP A 352 -19.47 22.75 31.21
C ASP A 352 -20.78 22.81 30.40
N ALA A 353 -21.21 24.00 29.98
CA ALA A 353 -22.40 24.18 29.15
C ALA A 353 -22.13 23.77 27.70
N ILE A 354 -23.08 23.06 27.08
CA ILE A 354 -22.96 22.60 25.69
C ILE A 354 -23.02 23.79 24.73
N ILE A 355 -21.95 24.01 23.96
CA ILE A 355 -21.85 25.09 22.98
C ILE A 355 -22.67 24.74 21.74
N ARG A 356 -23.58 25.66 21.36
CA ARG A 356 -24.40 25.60 20.14
C ARG A 356 -24.42 26.95 19.40
N PRO A 357 -24.38 26.98 18.06
CA PRO A 357 -24.23 25.84 17.14
C PRO A 357 -22.87 25.13 17.30
N LEU A 358 -22.80 23.83 16.97
CA LEU A 358 -21.58 23.04 17.12
C LEU A 358 -20.39 23.74 16.41
N PRO A 359 -19.18 23.77 17.01
CA PRO A 359 -18.00 24.35 16.40
C PRO A 359 -17.82 23.94 14.93
N ARG A 360 -17.51 24.92 14.08
CA ARG A 360 -17.48 24.74 12.62
C ARG A 360 -16.50 23.65 12.19
N VAL A 361 -15.31 23.58 12.79
CA VAL A 361 -14.33 22.52 12.49
C VAL A 361 -14.89 21.11 12.74
N LYS A 362 -15.62 20.92 13.85
CA LYS A 362 -16.24 19.63 14.19
C LYS A 362 -17.38 19.28 13.23
N ARG A 363 -18.18 20.27 12.82
CA ARG A 363 -19.22 20.09 11.78
C ARG A 363 -18.65 19.68 10.43
N LEU A 364 -17.53 20.28 10.01
CA LEU A 364 -16.85 19.93 8.77
C LEU A 364 -16.27 18.50 8.84
N LEU A 365 -15.64 18.14 9.95
CA LEU A 365 -15.04 16.81 10.11
C LEU A 365 -16.06 15.68 10.28
N SER A 366 -17.28 15.99 10.75
CA SER A 366 -18.37 15.01 10.91
C SER A 366 -19.34 14.97 9.72
N ASP A 367 -19.03 15.64 8.61
CA ASP A 367 -19.85 15.56 7.40
C ASP A 367 -19.64 14.24 6.63
N SER A 368 -20.50 13.97 5.65
CA SER A 368 -20.47 12.71 4.89
C SER A 368 -19.26 12.58 3.95
N VAL A 369 -18.43 13.61 3.82
CA VAL A 369 -17.26 13.61 2.93
C VAL A 369 -15.99 13.38 3.75
N CYS A 370 -15.82 14.08 4.87
CA CYS A 370 -14.61 14.01 5.67
C CYS A 370 -14.60 12.80 6.61
N LEU A 371 -15.73 12.51 7.26
CA LEU A 371 -15.78 11.48 8.30
C LEU A 371 -15.37 10.08 7.81
N PRO A 372 -15.79 9.61 6.62
CA PRO A 372 -15.35 8.30 6.11
C PRO A 372 -13.83 8.22 5.93
N HIS A 373 -13.19 9.26 5.40
CA HIS A 373 -11.73 9.29 5.20
C HIS A 373 -10.96 9.29 6.52
N LEU A 374 -11.49 9.95 7.57
CA LEU A 374 -10.92 9.87 8.91
C LEU A 374 -11.02 8.47 9.50
N VAL A 375 -12.18 7.81 9.33
CA VAL A 375 -12.42 6.46 9.85
C VAL A 375 -11.58 5.41 9.09
N GLN A 376 -11.44 5.55 7.77
CA GLN A 376 -10.64 4.65 6.93
C GLN A 376 -9.17 4.60 7.36
N LEU A 377 -8.61 5.67 7.92
CA LEU A 377 -7.23 5.66 8.45
C LEU A 377 -6.99 4.57 9.51
N LEU A 378 -8.03 4.09 10.20
CA LEU A 378 -7.90 2.97 11.13
C LEU A 378 -7.41 1.68 10.45
N LEU A 379 -7.70 1.53 9.15
CA LEU A 379 -7.26 0.40 8.32
C LEU A 379 -5.79 0.46 7.93
N THR A 380 -5.09 1.56 8.24
CA THR A 380 -3.63 1.60 8.12
C THR A 380 -2.96 0.68 9.14
N PHE A 381 -3.64 0.38 10.26
CA PHE A 381 -3.12 -0.33 11.44
C PHE A 381 -1.84 0.27 12.04
N ASP A 382 -1.49 1.50 11.64
CA ASP A 382 -0.35 2.25 12.15
C ASP A 382 -0.68 2.78 13.55
N PRO A 383 0.06 2.39 14.60
CA PRO A 383 -0.22 2.81 15.97
C PRO A 383 -0.37 4.31 16.16
N VAL A 384 0.52 5.09 15.54
CA VAL A 384 0.52 6.55 15.70
C VAL A 384 -0.72 7.14 15.03
N LEU A 385 -1.05 6.71 13.81
CA LEU A 385 -2.24 7.19 13.11
C LEU A 385 -3.53 6.79 13.82
N VAL A 386 -3.65 5.52 14.23
CA VAL A 386 -4.83 5.00 14.94
C VAL A 386 -5.08 5.77 16.23
N GLU A 387 -4.03 6.01 17.03
CA GLU A 387 -4.11 6.80 18.26
C GLU A 387 -4.64 8.21 17.99
N LYS A 388 -4.10 8.88 16.97
CA LYS A 388 -4.43 10.27 16.63
C LYS A 388 -5.83 10.40 16.01
N VAL A 389 -6.27 9.41 15.24
CA VAL A 389 -7.64 9.30 14.70
C VAL A 389 -8.64 9.07 15.82
N ALA A 390 -8.40 8.11 16.72
CA ALA A 390 -9.29 7.86 17.85
C ALA A 390 -9.43 9.09 18.77
N THR A 391 -8.32 9.81 18.98
CA THR A 391 -8.32 11.09 19.71
C THR A 391 -9.14 12.16 18.98
N LEU A 392 -8.97 12.29 17.66
CA LEU A 392 -9.72 13.26 16.86
C LEU A 392 -11.22 12.94 16.85
N LEU A 393 -11.59 11.67 16.70
CA LEU A 393 -12.99 11.22 16.72
C LEU A 393 -13.65 11.51 18.07
N CYS A 394 -12.93 11.31 19.19
CA CYS A 394 -13.41 11.74 20.50
C CYS A 394 -13.74 13.23 20.53
N GLU A 395 -12.83 14.08 20.05
CA GLU A 395 -13.04 15.54 20.02
C GLU A 395 -14.18 15.94 19.09
N VAL A 396 -14.29 15.33 17.91
CA VAL A 396 -15.30 15.64 16.89
C VAL A 396 -16.69 15.21 17.33
N LEU A 397 -16.82 14.07 18.01
CA LEU A 397 -18.10 13.48 18.36
C LEU A 397 -18.64 13.88 19.74
N LYS A 398 -17.79 14.47 20.60
CA LYS A 398 -18.22 14.96 21.91
C LYS A 398 -19.34 15.98 21.75
N ASP A 399 -20.53 15.61 22.26
CA ASP A 399 -21.79 16.34 22.13
C ASP A 399 -22.17 16.64 20.66
N ASN A 400 -21.84 15.75 19.72
CA ASN A 400 -22.20 15.86 18.30
C ASN A 400 -23.29 14.83 17.95
N PRO A 401 -24.42 15.22 17.32
CA PRO A 401 -25.47 14.29 16.90
C PRO A 401 -25.00 13.14 15.98
N ALA A 402 -23.89 13.33 15.25
CA ALA A 402 -23.30 12.32 14.37
C ALA A 402 -22.89 11.02 15.11
N VAL A 403 -22.73 11.05 16.44
CA VAL A 403 -22.44 9.86 17.26
C VAL A 403 -23.50 8.76 17.09
N SER A 404 -24.75 9.14 16.80
CA SER A 404 -25.85 8.20 16.61
C SER A 404 -25.70 7.35 15.35
N THR A 405 -25.06 7.88 14.31
CA THR A 405 -24.94 7.27 12.97
C THR A 405 -23.51 6.83 12.63
N ILE A 406 -22.53 7.04 13.52
CA ILE A 406 -21.13 6.74 13.19
C ILE A 406 -20.89 5.26 12.90
N TYR A 407 -21.70 4.36 13.46
CA TYR A 407 -21.62 2.92 13.17
C TYR A 407 -21.75 2.59 11.68
N LEU A 408 -22.42 3.43 10.90
CA LEU A 408 -22.57 3.27 9.44
C LEU A 408 -21.24 3.41 8.68
N THR A 409 -20.21 3.98 9.31
CA THR A 409 -18.87 4.13 8.69
C THR A 409 -18.00 2.88 8.81
N GLY A 410 -18.44 1.86 9.55
CA GLY A 410 -17.62 0.67 9.84
C GLY A 410 -16.61 0.86 10.98
N VAL A 411 -16.56 2.03 11.62
CA VAL A 411 -15.55 2.39 12.64
C VAL A 411 -15.35 1.34 13.73
N PHE A 412 -16.43 0.71 14.21
CA PHE A 412 -16.36 -0.28 15.29
C PHE A 412 -15.69 -1.58 14.83
N TYR A 413 -15.95 -2.01 13.59
CA TYR A 413 -15.28 -3.18 13.01
C TYR A 413 -13.79 -2.90 12.80
N PHE A 414 -13.44 -1.71 12.30
CA PHE A 414 -12.04 -1.33 12.09
C PHE A 414 -11.26 -1.26 13.41
N ILE A 415 -11.90 -0.77 14.47
CA ILE A 415 -11.35 -0.78 15.83
C ILE A 415 -11.15 -2.20 16.35
N LEU A 416 -12.12 -3.10 16.15
CA LEU A 416 -12.03 -4.47 16.65
C LEU A 416 -10.98 -5.30 15.92
N MET A 417 -10.67 -4.99 14.65
CA MET A 417 -9.56 -5.58 13.91
C MET A 417 -8.18 -5.07 14.34
N TYR A 418 -8.12 -4.01 15.14
CA TYR A 418 -6.86 -3.39 15.54
C TYR A 418 -6.15 -4.20 16.63
N THR A 419 -4.93 -4.66 16.34
CA THR A 419 -4.12 -5.51 17.24
C THR A 419 -3.02 -4.77 18.00
N GLY A 420 -2.90 -3.45 17.85
CA GLY A 420 -1.87 -2.68 18.55
C GLY A 420 -2.18 -2.42 20.03
N SER A 421 -1.15 -2.13 20.82
CA SER A 421 -1.24 -1.98 22.29
C SER A 421 -1.67 -0.58 22.75
N ASN A 422 -1.74 0.41 21.88
CA ASN A 422 -2.14 1.80 22.16
C ASN A 422 -3.68 1.97 22.13
N VAL A 423 -4.38 1.13 22.88
CA VAL A 423 -5.86 1.07 22.85
C VAL A 423 -6.56 2.11 23.73
N LEU A 424 -5.84 2.88 24.55
CA LEU A 424 -6.49 3.82 25.47
C LEU A 424 -7.36 4.87 24.77
N PRO A 425 -6.90 5.55 23.69
CA PRO A 425 -7.76 6.48 22.94
C PRO A 425 -8.95 5.79 22.28
N ILE A 426 -8.78 4.55 21.85
CA ILE A 426 -9.88 3.71 21.34
C ILE A 426 -10.89 3.44 22.46
N ALA A 427 -10.45 3.03 23.64
CA ALA A 427 -11.33 2.77 24.79
C ALA A 427 -12.11 4.03 25.19
N ARG A 428 -11.48 5.21 25.15
CA ARG A 428 -12.16 6.51 25.39
C ARG A 428 -13.22 6.79 24.33
N PHE A 429 -12.93 6.47 23.07
CA PHE A 429 -13.91 6.57 21.98
C PHE A 429 -15.08 5.59 22.17
N LEU A 430 -14.80 4.32 22.48
CA LEU A 430 -15.82 3.30 22.74
C LEU A 430 -16.72 3.74 23.90
N GLN A 431 -16.15 4.22 25.00
CA GLN A 431 -16.91 4.74 26.14
C GLN A 431 -17.80 5.92 25.72
N LEU A 432 -17.24 6.91 25.01
CA LEU A 432 -17.99 8.07 24.53
C LEU A 432 -19.19 7.65 23.69
N THR A 433 -18.99 6.71 22.75
CA THR A 433 -20.08 6.21 21.89
C THR A 433 -21.09 5.40 22.68
N HIS A 434 -20.67 4.55 23.62
CA HIS A 434 -21.57 3.75 24.46
C HIS A 434 -22.55 4.63 25.24
N THR A 435 -22.03 5.67 25.89
CA THR A 435 -22.82 6.54 26.78
C THR A 435 -23.69 7.54 26.01
N LYS A 436 -23.33 7.89 24.77
CA LYS A 436 -23.98 8.98 24.01
C LYS A 436 -24.73 8.53 22.76
N GLN A 437 -24.60 7.28 22.33
CA GLN A 437 -25.38 6.74 21.22
C GLN A 437 -26.83 6.52 21.67
N ALA A 438 -27.79 7.05 20.91
CA ALA A 438 -29.22 6.85 21.15
C ALA A 438 -29.82 6.16 19.92
N LEU A 439 -29.96 4.83 19.98
CA LEU A 439 -30.68 4.06 18.96
C LEU A 439 -32.19 4.34 19.11
N LYS A 440 -32.85 4.78 18.04
CA LYS A 440 -34.28 5.17 18.09
C LYS A 440 -35.14 3.94 18.42
N GLY A 441 -35.90 4.00 19.52
CA GLY A 441 -37.04 3.11 19.78
C GLY A 441 -36.96 2.23 21.02
N THR A 442 -35.88 2.30 21.81
CA THR A 442 -35.73 1.48 23.02
C THR A 442 -35.56 2.38 24.25
N ASP A 443 -36.67 2.72 24.92
CA ASP A 443 -36.65 3.07 26.35
C ASP A 443 -36.42 1.80 27.19
N THR A 444 -35.38 1.03 26.86
CA THR A 444 -35.00 -0.16 27.62
C THR A 444 -33.84 0.19 28.55
N SER A 445 -33.96 -0.20 29.81
CA SER A 445 -32.91 -0.08 30.83
C SER A 445 -31.75 -1.06 30.62
N ASP A 446 -31.77 -1.81 29.52
CA ASP A 446 -30.81 -2.87 29.21
C ASP A 446 -29.55 -2.27 28.55
N ILE A 447 -28.42 -2.42 29.23
CA ILE A 447 -27.13 -1.88 28.82
C ILE A 447 -26.66 -2.44 27.47
N MET A 448 -27.07 -3.67 27.10
CA MET A 448 -26.76 -4.27 25.80
C MET A 448 -27.50 -3.60 24.64
N GLN A 449 -28.64 -2.94 24.89
CA GLN A 449 -29.44 -2.29 23.84
C GLN A 449 -29.15 -0.79 23.69
N ARG A 450 -28.35 -0.21 24.60
CA ARG A 450 -28.05 1.23 24.61
C ARG A 450 -27.19 1.69 23.43
N SER A 451 -26.31 0.83 22.94
CA SER A 451 -25.36 1.18 21.87
C SER A 451 -25.05 -0.03 20.99
N VAL A 452 -24.42 0.22 19.84
CA VAL A 452 -23.96 -0.85 18.94
C VAL A 452 -22.93 -1.77 19.61
N LEU A 453 -22.22 -1.31 20.65
CA LEU A 453 -21.25 -2.12 21.36
C LEU A 453 -21.84 -3.35 22.06
N GLY A 454 -23.10 -3.30 22.49
CA GLY A 454 -23.73 -4.45 23.15
C GLY A 454 -23.99 -5.63 22.21
N GLN A 455 -24.03 -5.39 20.89
CA GLN A 455 -24.10 -6.46 19.89
C GLN A 455 -22.71 -6.99 19.50
N LEU A 456 -21.68 -6.15 19.67
CA LEU A 456 -20.31 -6.46 19.24
C LEU A 456 -19.51 -7.13 20.36
N LEU A 457 -19.52 -6.58 21.57
CA LEU A 457 -18.73 -7.03 22.72
C LEU A 457 -19.57 -7.89 23.70
N PRO A 458 -18.94 -8.81 24.46
CA PRO A 458 -19.61 -9.51 25.55
C PRO A 458 -20.16 -8.56 26.61
N GLU A 459 -21.25 -8.97 27.25
CA GLU A 459 -21.94 -8.16 28.27
C GLU A 459 -21.03 -7.72 29.40
N ALA A 460 -20.15 -8.62 29.88
CA ALA A 460 -19.17 -8.30 30.92
C ALA A 460 -18.24 -7.14 30.51
N MET A 461 -17.80 -7.08 29.25
CA MET A 461 -16.90 -6.03 28.77
C MET A 461 -17.59 -4.67 28.65
N VAL A 462 -18.86 -4.67 28.23
CA VAL A 462 -19.66 -3.44 28.16
C VAL A 462 -19.99 -2.94 29.56
N ASN A 463 -20.38 -3.83 30.48
CA ASN A 463 -20.57 -3.50 31.90
C ASN A 463 -19.29 -2.97 32.54
N TYR A 464 -18.15 -3.57 32.21
CA TYR A 464 -16.85 -3.13 32.73
C TYR A 464 -16.49 -1.73 32.21
N LEU A 465 -16.72 -1.46 30.92
CA LEU A 465 -16.50 -0.14 30.31
C LEU A 465 -17.37 0.95 30.97
N GLU A 466 -18.64 0.65 31.28
CA GLU A 466 -19.56 1.57 31.94
C GLU A 466 -19.17 1.83 33.40
N ASN A 467 -18.86 0.77 34.16
CA ASN A 467 -18.63 0.87 35.61
C ASN A 467 -17.22 1.37 35.98
N HIS A 468 -16.21 1.03 35.19
CA HIS A 468 -14.80 1.28 35.52
C HIS A 468 -14.11 2.28 34.59
N GLY A 469 -14.73 2.60 33.46
CA GLY A 469 -14.25 3.59 32.49
C GLY A 469 -13.13 3.11 31.57
N ALA A 470 -12.80 3.95 30.59
CA ALA A 470 -11.90 3.62 29.48
C ALA A 470 -10.49 3.20 29.91
N GLU A 471 -9.95 3.74 31.00
CA GLU A 471 -8.58 3.45 31.44
C GLU A 471 -8.43 2.02 31.96
N LYS A 472 -9.36 1.60 32.83
CA LYS A 472 -9.40 0.21 33.31
C LYS A 472 -9.82 -0.74 32.20
N PHE A 473 -10.76 -0.34 31.34
CA PHE A 473 -11.13 -1.14 30.17
C PHE A 473 -9.93 -1.39 29.25
N ALA A 474 -9.10 -0.38 28.97
CA ALA A 474 -7.91 -0.54 28.12
C ALA A 474 -6.89 -1.54 28.71
N GLN A 475 -6.72 -1.54 30.04
CA GLN A 475 -5.89 -2.51 30.75
C GLN A 475 -6.44 -3.93 30.60
N ILE A 476 -7.75 -4.10 30.80
CA ILE A 476 -8.40 -5.41 30.63
C ILE A 476 -8.34 -5.88 29.18
N TYR A 477 -8.67 -4.99 28.25
CA TYR A 477 -8.77 -5.31 26.84
C TYR A 477 -7.49 -5.95 26.30
N LEU A 478 -6.31 -5.57 26.78
CA LEU A 478 -5.01 -6.11 26.35
C LEU A 478 -4.40 -7.21 27.21
N GLY A 479 -4.82 -7.37 28.47
CA GLY A 479 -4.23 -8.36 29.38
C GLY A 479 -5.00 -9.68 29.43
N GLU A 480 -4.54 -10.61 30.26
CA GLU A 480 -5.24 -11.85 30.57
C GLU A 480 -5.87 -11.73 31.96
N PHE A 481 -7.19 -11.74 32.00
CA PHE A 481 -7.96 -11.53 33.22
C PHE A 481 -8.87 -12.73 33.45
N ASP A 482 -8.72 -13.32 34.63
CA ASP A 482 -9.59 -14.36 35.15
C ASP A 482 -10.08 -13.91 36.53
N THR A 483 -11.17 -13.14 36.53
CA THR A 483 -11.80 -12.60 37.74
C THR A 483 -13.29 -12.91 37.76
N PRO A 484 -13.95 -12.92 38.93
CA PRO A 484 -15.40 -13.12 39.02
C PRO A 484 -16.23 -12.07 38.26
N GLU A 485 -15.66 -10.89 38.00
CA GLU A 485 -16.32 -9.77 37.31
C GLU A 485 -16.10 -9.80 35.79
N ALA A 486 -14.94 -10.29 35.33
CA ALA A 486 -14.63 -10.44 33.91
C ALA A 486 -13.61 -11.56 33.68
N ILE A 487 -13.96 -12.48 32.78
CA ILE A 487 -13.04 -13.44 32.16
C ILE A 487 -12.75 -12.91 30.75
N TRP A 488 -11.50 -12.53 30.50
CA TRP A 488 -11.06 -11.94 29.24
C TRP A 488 -9.58 -12.30 29.02
N ASN A 489 -9.34 -13.30 28.16
CA ASN A 489 -8.00 -13.77 27.83
C ASN A 489 -7.70 -13.59 26.33
N HIS A 490 -6.47 -13.93 25.93
CA HIS A 490 -6.05 -13.88 24.52
C HIS A 490 -6.94 -14.73 23.62
N GLU A 491 -7.36 -15.91 24.09
CA GLU A 491 -8.25 -16.82 23.36
C GLU A 491 -9.64 -16.20 23.15
N MET A 492 -10.20 -15.46 24.12
CA MET A 492 -11.50 -14.76 24.00
C MET A 492 -11.43 -13.53 23.09
N ARG A 493 -10.26 -12.88 22.98
CA ARG A 493 -9.99 -11.89 21.91
C ARG A 493 -9.94 -12.54 20.53
N GLN A 494 -9.48 -13.78 20.44
CA GLN A 494 -9.45 -14.58 19.20
C GLN A 494 -10.78 -15.30 18.90
N VAL A 495 -11.67 -15.49 19.89
CA VAL A 495 -13.05 -15.98 19.70
C VAL A 495 -13.85 -15.01 18.83
N PHE A 496 -13.43 -13.75 18.68
CA PHE A 496 -14.01 -12.83 17.69
C PHE A 496 -13.78 -13.28 16.25
N ASP A 497 -12.71 -14.03 15.94
CA ASP A 497 -12.44 -14.53 14.59
C ASP A 497 -13.32 -15.74 14.26
N VAL A 498 -13.54 -16.64 15.23
CA VAL A 498 -14.49 -17.76 15.12
C VAL A 498 -15.94 -17.24 15.12
N LYS A 499 -16.25 -16.24 15.94
CA LYS A 499 -17.54 -15.55 15.95
C LYS A 499 -17.77 -14.80 14.64
N LEU A 500 -16.75 -14.12 14.10
CA LEU A 500 -16.82 -13.47 12.80
C LEU A 500 -17.03 -14.50 11.69
N LEU A 501 -16.31 -15.62 11.69
CA LEU A 501 -16.55 -16.70 10.75
C LEU A 501 -18.00 -17.20 10.83
N LYS A 502 -18.53 -17.38 12.06
CA LYS A 502 -19.93 -17.74 12.28
C LYS A 502 -20.91 -16.68 11.78
N ASP A 503 -20.68 -15.41 12.08
CA ASP A 503 -21.52 -14.29 11.66
C ASP A 503 -21.49 -14.12 10.13
N VAL A 504 -20.35 -14.38 9.50
CA VAL A 504 -20.16 -14.36 8.04
C VAL A 504 -20.86 -15.56 7.38
N LEU A 505 -20.81 -16.76 7.97
CA LEU A 505 -21.57 -17.93 7.53
C LEU A 505 -23.09 -17.70 7.66
N ASP A 506 -23.53 -17.08 8.76
CA ASP A 506 -24.93 -16.71 8.97
C ASP A 506 -25.38 -15.63 7.96
N ALA A 507 -24.51 -14.65 7.66
CA ALA A 507 -24.75 -13.66 6.62
C ALA A 507 -24.83 -14.30 5.23
N TRP A 508 -23.97 -15.28 4.94
CA TRP A 508 -24.01 -16.02 3.67
C TRP A 508 -25.33 -16.76 3.50
N THR A 509 -25.78 -17.44 4.55
CA THR A 509 -27.06 -18.16 4.56
C THR A 509 -28.20 -17.20 4.28
N LYS A 510 -28.26 -16.07 5.01
CA LYS A 510 -29.29 -15.04 4.82
C LYS A 510 -29.27 -14.42 3.42
N GLU A 511 -28.09 -14.22 2.83
CA GLU A 511 -27.96 -13.64 1.50
C GLU A 511 -28.49 -14.58 0.42
N VAL A 512 -28.17 -15.87 0.48
CA VAL A 512 -28.62 -16.88 -0.48
C VAL A 512 -30.10 -17.23 -0.31
N GLU A 513 -30.65 -17.10 0.89
CA GLU A 513 -32.08 -17.28 1.17
C GLU A 513 -32.95 -16.09 0.75
N LYS A 514 -32.36 -14.98 0.28
CA LYS A 514 -33.13 -13.83 -0.23
C LYS A 514 -33.99 -14.26 -1.40
N LYS A 515 -35.30 -14.26 -1.18
CA LYS A 515 -36.26 -14.55 -2.24
C LYS A 515 -36.31 -13.38 -3.23
N PRO A 516 -36.47 -13.65 -4.53
CA PRO A 516 -36.77 -12.59 -5.49
C PRO A 516 -38.06 -11.86 -5.05
N PRO A 517 -38.16 -10.54 -5.30
CA PRO A 517 -39.33 -9.78 -4.93
C PRO A 517 -40.59 -10.40 -5.54
N ALA A 518 -41.66 -10.52 -4.75
CA ALA A 518 -42.90 -11.19 -5.15
C ALA A 518 -43.67 -10.47 -6.28
N MET A 519 -43.28 -9.24 -6.61
CA MET A 519 -43.83 -8.44 -7.70
C MET A 519 -42.72 -7.61 -8.34
N SER A 520 -42.81 -7.37 -9.65
CA SER A 520 -41.88 -6.47 -10.34
C SER A 520 -42.27 -5.00 -10.18
N ILE A 521 -41.35 -4.09 -10.50
CA ILE A 521 -41.62 -2.64 -10.53
C ILE A 521 -42.79 -2.32 -11.46
N ASP A 522 -42.82 -2.96 -12.63
CA ASP A 522 -43.84 -2.73 -13.64
C ASP A 522 -45.20 -3.30 -13.20
N ASP A 523 -45.22 -4.43 -12.50
CA ASP A 523 -46.47 -5.00 -11.97
C ASP A 523 -47.02 -4.13 -10.83
N ALA A 524 -46.15 -3.57 -9.98
CA ALA A 524 -46.56 -2.64 -8.93
C ALA A 524 -47.06 -1.31 -9.50
N TYR A 525 -46.46 -0.80 -10.58
CA TYR A 525 -46.98 0.37 -11.28
C TYR A 525 -48.34 0.06 -11.93
N GLU A 526 -48.51 -1.09 -12.57
CA GLU A 526 -49.77 -1.50 -13.15
C GLU A 526 -50.88 -1.63 -12.09
N ASP A 527 -50.57 -2.22 -10.94
CA ASP A 527 -51.51 -2.34 -9.82
C ASP A 527 -51.95 -0.97 -9.27
N LEU A 528 -51.11 0.07 -9.41
CA LEU A 528 -51.45 1.46 -9.11
C LEU A 528 -52.05 2.24 -10.30
N ASN A 529 -52.34 1.57 -11.43
CA ASN A 529 -52.77 2.17 -12.69
C ASN A 529 -51.80 3.26 -13.21
N LEU A 530 -50.49 3.03 -13.05
CA LEU A 530 -49.41 3.85 -13.56
C LEU A 530 -48.75 3.18 -14.77
N ARG A 531 -48.09 3.98 -15.60
CA ARG A 531 -47.52 3.52 -16.88
C ARG A 531 -46.26 2.68 -16.65
N ARG A 532 -46.20 1.46 -17.22
CA ARG A 532 -45.01 0.59 -17.25
C ARG A 532 -43.81 1.25 -17.93
N GLY A 533 -42.59 0.86 -17.55
CA GLY A 533 -41.34 1.27 -18.20
C GLY A 533 -40.91 2.73 -17.96
N MET A 534 -41.56 3.44 -17.05
CA MET A 534 -41.20 4.81 -16.65
C MET A 534 -41.17 4.91 -15.13
N GLN A 535 -40.12 5.55 -14.59
CA GLN A 535 -40.05 5.83 -13.16
C GLN A 535 -41.00 6.99 -12.82
N HIS A 536 -41.88 6.78 -11.84
CA HIS A 536 -42.83 7.80 -11.38
C HIS A 536 -42.32 8.47 -10.11
N GLU A 537 -42.50 9.79 -9.99
CA GLU A 537 -42.16 10.50 -8.75
C GLU A 537 -43.01 10.00 -7.58
N GLU A 538 -42.43 9.97 -6.38
CA GLU A 538 -43.05 9.46 -5.15
C GLU A 538 -44.40 10.15 -4.85
N ALA A 539 -44.50 11.45 -5.15
CA ALA A 539 -45.75 12.21 -5.04
C ALA A 539 -46.87 11.67 -5.96
N THR A 540 -46.51 11.23 -7.17
CA THR A 540 -47.44 10.66 -8.16
C THR A 540 -47.89 9.26 -7.74
N VAL A 541 -46.96 8.43 -7.26
CA VAL A 541 -47.22 7.10 -6.71
C VAL A 541 -48.16 7.18 -5.51
N ARG A 542 -47.87 8.09 -4.57
CA ARG A 542 -48.68 8.33 -3.37
C ARG A 542 -50.08 8.85 -3.70
N LYS A 543 -50.19 9.74 -4.68
CA LYS A 543 -51.49 10.25 -5.15
C LYS A 543 -52.33 9.16 -5.82
N ALA A 544 -51.69 8.29 -6.62
CA ALA A 544 -52.36 7.14 -7.25
C ALA A 544 -52.86 6.15 -6.20
N TYR A 545 -52.03 5.83 -5.19
CA TYR A 545 -52.40 5.00 -4.06
C TYR A 545 -53.60 5.56 -3.30
N TYR A 546 -53.53 6.81 -2.80
CA TYR A 546 -54.65 7.37 -2.01
C TYR A 546 -55.96 7.40 -2.78
N ARG A 547 -55.93 7.71 -4.08
CA ARG A 547 -57.11 7.68 -4.94
C ARG A 547 -57.73 6.27 -5.00
N LEU A 548 -56.92 5.26 -5.24
CA LEU A 548 -57.37 3.87 -5.38
C LEU A 548 -57.76 3.26 -4.02
N ALA A 549 -56.99 3.55 -2.96
CA ALA A 549 -57.28 3.14 -1.59
C ALA A 549 -58.61 3.73 -1.10
N GLN A 550 -58.90 5.00 -1.40
CA GLN A 550 -60.18 5.62 -1.05
C GLN A 550 -61.36 5.04 -1.85
N GLN A 551 -61.13 4.66 -3.11
CA GLN A 551 -62.14 4.10 -4.00
C GLN A 551 -62.50 2.64 -3.66
N PHE A 552 -61.52 1.84 -3.24
CA PHE A 552 -61.68 0.41 -2.95
C PHE A 552 -61.70 0.08 -1.45
N HIS A 553 -61.77 1.09 -0.58
CA HIS A 553 -61.78 0.89 0.87
C HIS A 553 -62.90 -0.08 1.31
N PRO A 554 -62.61 -1.11 2.13
CA PRO A 554 -63.58 -2.16 2.49
C PRO A 554 -64.89 -1.63 3.09
N ASP A 555 -64.81 -0.56 3.89
CA ASP A 555 -65.99 0.08 4.51
C ASP A 555 -66.94 0.77 3.51
N LYS A 556 -66.43 1.17 2.34
CA LYS A 556 -67.20 1.87 1.29
C LYS A 556 -67.53 0.98 0.10
N ASN A 557 -66.75 -0.08 -0.11
CA ASN A 557 -66.93 -1.04 -1.19
C ASN A 557 -66.69 -2.46 -0.66
N PRO A 558 -67.76 -3.19 -0.27
CA PRO A 558 -67.65 -4.53 0.32
C PRO A 558 -66.95 -5.56 -0.59
N GLU A 559 -67.02 -5.39 -1.92
CA GLU A 559 -66.36 -6.23 -2.92
C GLU A 559 -64.96 -5.71 -3.33
N GLY A 560 -64.55 -4.54 -2.82
CA GLY A 560 -63.29 -3.87 -3.18
C GLY A 560 -62.06 -4.37 -2.42
N ARG A 561 -62.24 -5.25 -1.42
CA ARG A 561 -61.20 -5.66 -0.48
C ARG A 561 -59.96 -6.23 -1.16
N GLU A 562 -60.13 -7.15 -2.10
CA GLU A 562 -59.01 -7.79 -2.81
C GLU A 562 -58.19 -6.76 -3.60
N LYS A 563 -58.87 -5.80 -4.23
CA LYS A 563 -58.23 -4.74 -5.01
C LYS A 563 -57.55 -3.70 -4.11
N PHE A 564 -58.12 -3.41 -2.95
CA PHE A 564 -57.50 -2.56 -1.93
C PHE A 564 -56.23 -3.18 -1.35
N GLU A 565 -56.24 -4.47 -1.05
CA GLU A 565 -55.06 -5.21 -0.59
C GLU A 565 -53.97 -5.26 -1.68
N LYS A 566 -54.35 -5.45 -2.95
CA LYS A 566 -53.42 -5.44 -4.09
C LYS A 566 -52.75 -4.07 -4.29
N VAL A 567 -53.53 -2.99 -4.29
CA VAL A 567 -53.07 -1.60 -4.43
C VAL A 567 -52.19 -1.19 -3.23
N SER A 568 -52.53 -1.62 -2.02
CA SER A 568 -51.73 -1.36 -0.81
C SER A 568 -50.40 -2.08 -0.86
N ARG A 569 -50.39 -3.35 -1.27
CA ARG A 569 -49.16 -4.13 -1.46
C ARG A 569 -48.24 -3.51 -2.52
N ALA A 570 -48.80 -3.05 -3.64
CA ALA A 570 -48.05 -2.36 -4.69
C ALA A 570 -47.45 -1.02 -4.23
N TYR A 571 -48.19 -0.25 -3.43
CA TYR A 571 -47.70 1.01 -2.85
C TYR A 571 -46.63 0.81 -1.78
N GLU A 572 -46.82 -0.16 -0.88
CA GLU A 572 -45.83 -0.54 0.13
C GLU A 572 -44.55 -1.04 -0.52
N PHE A 573 -44.67 -1.89 -1.55
CA PHE A 573 -43.57 -2.27 -2.41
C PHE A 573 -42.90 -0.99 -2.91
N LEU A 574 -43.62 -0.12 -3.66
CA LEU A 574 -43.21 1.20 -4.22
C LEU A 574 -42.47 2.16 -3.26
N CYS A 575 -42.80 2.16 -1.98
CA CYS A 575 -42.19 3.05 -0.99
C CYS A 575 -40.97 2.43 -0.27
N SER A 576 -40.81 1.11 -0.32
CA SER A 576 -39.73 0.40 0.36
C SER A 576 -38.40 0.47 -0.43
N ARG A 577 -37.72 1.63 -0.37
CA ARG A 577 -36.51 1.97 -1.18
C ARG A 577 -35.36 0.94 -1.17
N ASN A 578 -35.32 -0.01 -0.23
CA ASN A 578 -34.27 -1.02 -0.13
C ASN A 578 -34.57 -2.35 -0.86
N LEU A 579 -35.79 -2.56 -1.36
CA LEU A 579 -36.22 -3.83 -2.01
C LEU A 579 -36.11 -3.82 -3.54
N TRP A 580 -35.83 -2.67 -4.15
CA TRP A 580 -35.79 -2.47 -5.61
C TRP A 580 -34.53 -3.00 -6.28
N THR A 581 -33.44 -3.08 -5.52
CA THR A 581 -32.08 -3.25 -6.05
C THR A 581 -31.58 -4.68 -5.98
N SER A 582 -32.28 -5.60 -5.29
CA SER A 582 -31.88 -7.01 -5.21
C SER A 582 -32.98 -7.92 -5.78
N GLN A 583 -32.84 -8.31 -7.04
CA GLN A 583 -33.56 -9.46 -7.57
C GLN A 583 -32.92 -10.74 -7.01
N GLY A 584 -33.38 -11.18 -5.83
CA GLY A 584 -32.82 -12.36 -5.17
C GLY A 584 -31.42 -12.14 -4.57
N PRO A 585 -30.61 -13.21 -4.39
CA PRO A 585 -29.28 -13.13 -3.81
C PRO A 585 -28.37 -12.19 -4.62
N ASN A 586 -27.67 -11.28 -3.95
CA ASN A 586 -26.76 -10.37 -4.65
C ASN A 586 -25.37 -11.03 -4.83
N PRO A 587 -24.91 -11.26 -6.08
CA PRO A 587 -23.64 -11.95 -6.33
C PRO A 587 -22.42 -11.18 -5.81
N ASP A 588 -22.44 -9.84 -5.80
CA ASP A 588 -21.34 -9.02 -5.28
C ASP A 588 -21.21 -9.19 -3.76
N ASN A 589 -22.34 -9.23 -3.05
CA ASN A 589 -22.34 -9.50 -1.60
C ASN A 589 -21.80 -10.90 -1.31
N ILE A 590 -22.18 -11.91 -2.10
CA ILE A 590 -21.69 -13.27 -1.90
C ILE A 590 -20.19 -13.35 -2.17
N VAL A 591 -19.67 -12.67 -3.20
CA VAL A 591 -18.22 -12.58 -3.44
C VAL A 591 -17.49 -11.97 -2.23
N LEU A 592 -18.01 -10.88 -1.67
CA LEU A 592 -17.43 -10.26 -0.46
C LEU A 592 -17.43 -11.22 0.73
N ILE A 593 -18.51 -11.96 0.92
CA ILE A 593 -18.66 -12.95 1.98
C ILE A 593 -17.66 -14.11 1.81
N LEU A 594 -17.55 -14.67 0.60
CA LEU A 594 -16.60 -15.74 0.29
C LEU A 594 -15.15 -15.29 0.47
N ARG A 595 -14.79 -14.11 -0.05
CA ARG A 595 -13.45 -13.53 0.11
C ARG A 595 -13.11 -13.28 1.58
N THR A 596 -14.07 -12.81 2.38
CA THR A 596 -13.89 -12.62 3.83
C THR A 596 -13.54 -13.94 4.50
N GLN A 597 -14.24 -15.03 4.15
CA GLN A 597 -13.93 -16.36 4.68
C GLN A 597 -12.56 -16.86 4.20
N SER A 598 -12.18 -16.61 2.95
CA SER A 598 -10.86 -16.98 2.42
C SER A 598 -9.74 -16.29 3.22
N ILE A 599 -9.91 -15.01 3.51
CA ILE A 599 -8.98 -14.23 4.34
C ILE A 599 -8.89 -14.83 5.75
N LEU A 600 -10.02 -15.20 6.35
CA LEU A 600 -10.04 -15.81 7.68
C LEU A 600 -9.26 -17.13 7.70
N PHE A 601 -9.53 -18.04 6.76
CA PHE A 601 -8.85 -19.33 6.66
C PHE A 601 -7.39 -19.23 6.24
N HIS A 602 -7.01 -18.21 5.48
CA HIS A 602 -5.62 -17.96 5.13
C HIS A 602 -4.82 -17.45 6.33
N ARG A 603 -5.40 -16.53 7.09
CA ARG A 603 -4.67 -15.73 8.08
C ARG A 603 -4.69 -16.32 9.48
N TYR A 604 -5.78 -16.98 9.83
CA TYR A 604 -6.01 -17.58 11.14
C TYR A 604 -6.05 -19.11 11.00
N SER A 605 -5.18 -19.65 10.14
CA SER A 605 -5.19 -21.07 9.82
C SER A 605 -4.88 -21.93 11.03
N GLU A 606 -4.01 -21.47 11.93
CA GLU A 606 -3.64 -22.20 13.16
C GLU A 606 -4.82 -22.29 14.12
N GLU A 607 -5.60 -21.22 14.28
CA GLU A 607 -6.77 -21.16 15.15
C GLU A 607 -7.98 -21.91 14.56
N LEU A 608 -8.14 -21.90 13.24
CA LEU A 608 -9.23 -22.56 12.54
C LEU A 608 -8.94 -24.04 12.25
N GLN A 609 -7.67 -24.47 12.29
CA GLN A 609 -7.25 -25.85 12.01
C GLN A 609 -8.04 -26.92 12.79
N PRO A 610 -8.37 -26.74 14.09
CA PRO A 610 -9.10 -27.74 14.86
C PRO A 610 -10.55 -27.95 14.41
N TYR A 611 -11.12 -27.00 13.67
CA TYR A 611 -12.54 -26.99 13.31
C TYR A 611 -12.77 -27.44 11.86
N LYS A 612 -13.89 -28.14 11.65
CA LYS A 612 -14.40 -28.42 10.31
C LYS A 612 -15.09 -27.18 9.77
N TYR A 613 -14.85 -26.87 8.50
CA TYR A 613 -15.55 -25.81 7.81
C TYR A 613 -17.02 -26.18 7.57
N ALA A 614 -17.93 -25.52 8.30
CA ALA A 614 -19.36 -25.81 8.24
C ALA A 614 -20.04 -25.34 6.93
N GLY A 615 -19.36 -24.52 6.12
CA GLY A 615 -19.91 -23.95 4.88
C GLY A 615 -19.81 -24.87 3.65
N TYR A 616 -19.28 -26.09 3.75
CA TYR A 616 -19.10 -26.97 2.59
C TYR A 616 -20.38 -27.26 1.78
N PRO A 617 -21.54 -27.56 2.39
CA PRO A 617 -22.76 -27.81 1.62
C PRO A 617 -23.15 -26.62 0.73
N GLN A 618 -23.00 -25.40 1.27
CA GLN A 618 -23.32 -24.16 0.56
C GLN A 618 -22.24 -23.81 -0.48
N LEU A 619 -20.97 -24.06 -0.17
CA LEU A 619 -19.84 -23.84 -1.07
C LEU A 619 -19.92 -24.72 -2.30
N ILE A 620 -20.12 -26.03 -2.09
CA ILE A 620 -20.23 -27.02 -3.16
C ILE A 620 -21.41 -26.68 -4.06
N LYS A 621 -22.57 -26.36 -3.47
CA LYS A 621 -23.76 -25.93 -4.23
C LYS A 621 -23.50 -24.66 -5.04
N THR A 622 -22.78 -23.68 -4.47
CA THR A 622 -22.41 -22.44 -5.18
C THR A 622 -21.51 -22.74 -6.37
N ILE A 623 -20.50 -23.60 -6.20
CA ILE A 623 -19.59 -24.02 -7.28
C ILE A 623 -20.38 -24.75 -8.36
N GLN A 624 -21.27 -25.68 -8.00
CA GLN A 624 -22.12 -26.41 -8.96
C GLN A 624 -22.98 -25.45 -9.79
N LEU A 625 -23.73 -24.56 -9.13
CA LEU A 625 -24.64 -23.62 -9.82
C LEU A 625 -23.88 -22.69 -10.77
N GLU A 626 -22.74 -22.16 -10.35
CA GLU A 626 -21.91 -21.31 -11.23
C GLU A 626 -21.25 -22.12 -12.36
N THR A 627 -20.87 -23.36 -12.09
CA THR A 627 -20.28 -24.26 -13.09
C THR A 627 -21.30 -24.74 -14.11
N GLU A 628 -22.59 -24.77 -13.79
CA GLU A 628 -23.67 -25.13 -14.73
C GLU A 628 -24.16 -23.92 -15.55
N ASP A 629 -23.88 -22.69 -15.10
CA ASP A 629 -24.39 -21.48 -15.75
C ASP A 629 -23.74 -21.21 -17.12
N ASP A 630 -24.53 -21.21 -18.20
CA ASP A 630 -24.07 -20.92 -19.57
C ASP A 630 -23.39 -19.55 -19.72
N GLN A 631 -23.73 -18.57 -18.88
CA GLN A 631 -23.20 -17.21 -18.90
C GLN A 631 -21.99 -17.01 -17.97
N LEU A 632 -21.45 -18.06 -17.34
CA LEU A 632 -20.35 -18.02 -16.36
C LEU A 632 -19.24 -17.01 -16.71
N PHE A 633 -18.69 -17.06 -17.93
CA PHE A 633 -17.55 -16.23 -18.35
C PHE A 633 -17.91 -14.80 -18.77
N SER A 634 -19.21 -14.45 -18.76
CA SER A 634 -19.73 -13.13 -19.14
C SER A 634 -20.31 -12.34 -17.96
N LYS A 635 -20.35 -12.94 -16.76
CA LYS A 635 -20.83 -12.29 -15.53
C LYS A 635 -19.86 -11.21 -15.05
N SER A 636 -20.40 -10.15 -14.46
CA SER A 636 -19.62 -9.08 -13.84
C SER A 636 -18.98 -9.47 -12.52
N ALA A 637 -19.58 -10.41 -11.78
CA ALA A 637 -19.12 -10.88 -10.48
C ALA A 637 -18.48 -12.29 -10.61
N PRO A 638 -17.19 -12.47 -10.29
CA PRO A 638 -16.47 -13.72 -10.48
C PRO A 638 -16.71 -14.71 -9.32
N LEU A 639 -17.97 -15.13 -9.14
CA LEU A 639 -18.39 -15.92 -7.98
C LEU A 639 -17.67 -17.28 -7.88
N LEU A 640 -17.51 -17.97 -9.01
CA LEU A 640 -16.80 -19.25 -9.07
C LEU A 640 -15.34 -19.13 -8.62
N ALA A 641 -14.65 -18.06 -9.01
CA ALA A 641 -13.25 -17.84 -8.61
C ALA A 641 -13.13 -17.64 -7.09
N ALA A 642 -14.00 -16.82 -6.49
CA ALA A 642 -14.02 -16.61 -5.04
C ALA A 642 -14.38 -17.89 -4.27
N ALA A 643 -15.27 -18.72 -4.81
CA ALA A 643 -15.64 -20.00 -4.22
C ALA A 643 -14.49 -21.02 -4.29
N SER A 644 -13.80 -21.14 -5.43
CA SER A 644 -12.61 -21.99 -5.57
C SER A 644 -11.46 -21.54 -4.69
N GLU A 645 -11.25 -20.23 -4.52
CA GLU A 645 -10.28 -19.66 -3.59
C GLU A 645 -10.58 -20.08 -2.13
N LEU A 646 -11.83 -19.98 -1.71
CA LEU A 646 -12.26 -20.41 -0.37
C LEU A 646 -12.08 -21.92 -0.17
N ALA A 647 -12.41 -22.73 -1.17
CA ALA A 647 -12.17 -24.18 -1.14
C ALA A 647 -10.68 -24.49 -0.91
N TYR A 648 -9.77 -23.80 -1.61
CA TYR A 648 -8.33 -23.95 -1.40
C TYR A 648 -7.91 -23.59 0.03
N HIS A 649 -8.28 -22.40 0.53
CA HIS A 649 -7.83 -21.96 1.86
C HIS A 649 -8.38 -22.83 2.99
N THR A 650 -9.62 -23.31 2.88
CA THR A 650 -10.19 -24.23 3.88
C THR A 650 -9.45 -25.57 3.91
N VAL A 651 -9.14 -26.15 2.74
CA VAL A 651 -8.38 -27.40 2.63
C VAL A 651 -6.92 -27.23 3.07
N HIS A 652 -6.28 -26.11 2.74
CA HIS A 652 -4.93 -25.77 3.19
C HIS A 652 -4.84 -25.59 4.72
N CYS A 653 -5.92 -25.12 5.35
CA CYS A 653 -5.95 -24.92 6.80
C CYS A 653 -5.90 -26.22 7.59
N SER A 654 -6.57 -27.30 7.15
CA SER A 654 -6.57 -28.55 7.92
C SER A 654 -6.86 -29.82 7.12
N ALA A 655 -6.30 -30.93 7.60
CA ALA A 655 -6.61 -32.27 7.11
C ALA A 655 -8.09 -32.65 7.27
N LEU A 656 -8.75 -32.14 8.33
CA LEU A 656 -10.17 -32.35 8.59
C LEU A 656 -11.03 -31.75 7.47
N ASN A 657 -10.65 -30.59 6.96
CA ASN A 657 -11.33 -29.89 5.88
C ASN A 657 -11.15 -30.60 4.54
N ALA A 658 -9.94 -31.09 4.23
CA ALA A 658 -9.69 -31.91 3.05
C ALA A 658 -10.57 -33.18 3.02
N GLU A 659 -10.65 -33.88 4.15
CA GLU A 659 -11.47 -35.09 4.31
C GLU A 659 -12.97 -34.78 4.24
N GLU A 660 -13.44 -33.67 4.80
CA GLU A 660 -14.84 -33.26 4.75
C GLU A 660 -15.26 -32.86 3.33
N LEU A 661 -14.46 -32.05 2.63
CA LEU A 661 -14.68 -31.70 1.23
C LEU A 661 -14.78 -32.96 0.35
N ARG A 662 -13.92 -33.96 0.59
CA ARG A 662 -13.99 -35.25 -0.10
C ARG A 662 -15.28 -35.99 0.19
N ARG A 663 -15.71 -36.08 1.46
CA ARG A 663 -16.94 -36.77 1.88
C ARG A 663 -18.19 -36.16 1.26
N GLU A 664 -18.23 -34.84 1.12
CA GLU A 664 -19.35 -34.14 0.49
C GLU A 664 -19.29 -34.12 -1.05
N ARG A 665 -18.42 -34.93 -1.68
CA ARG A 665 -18.20 -34.95 -3.14
C ARG A 665 -17.72 -33.61 -3.72
N GLY A 666 -17.11 -32.77 -2.89
CA GLY A 666 -16.56 -31.49 -3.30
C GLY A 666 -15.39 -31.62 -4.27
N LEU A 667 -14.60 -32.70 -4.19
CA LEU A 667 -13.54 -32.97 -5.17
C LEU A 667 -14.11 -33.24 -6.58
N ASP A 668 -15.26 -33.90 -6.70
CA ASP A 668 -15.91 -34.14 -7.99
C ASP A 668 -16.42 -32.81 -8.59
N VAL A 669 -17.05 -32.00 -7.75
CA VAL A 669 -17.59 -30.69 -8.16
C VAL A 669 -16.49 -29.71 -8.57
N LEU A 670 -15.35 -29.72 -7.85
CA LEU A 670 -14.19 -28.94 -8.25
C LEU A 670 -13.63 -29.41 -9.59
N LEU A 671 -13.67 -30.71 -9.90
CA LEU A 671 -13.21 -31.24 -11.18
C LEU A 671 -14.10 -30.79 -12.34
N ASP A 672 -15.41 -30.75 -12.15
CA ASP A 672 -16.34 -30.24 -13.16
C ASP A 672 -16.06 -28.77 -13.48
N ALA A 673 -15.88 -27.95 -12.43
CA ALA A 673 -15.51 -26.54 -12.56
C ALA A 673 -14.15 -26.36 -13.25
N TYR A 674 -13.18 -27.19 -12.86
CA TYR A 674 -11.83 -27.22 -13.41
C TYR A 674 -11.85 -27.57 -14.90
N SER A 675 -12.52 -28.64 -15.28
CA SER A 675 -12.63 -29.10 -16.67
C SER A 675 -13.25 -28.03 -17.55
N ARG A 676 -14.35 -27.40 -17.08
CA ARG A 676 -15.02 -26.32 -17.80
C ARG A 676 -14.11 -25.10 -17.98
N CYS A 677 -13.34 -24.72 -16.96
CA CYS A 677 -12.40 -23.60 -17.02
C CYS A 677 -11.16 -23.90 -17.87
N VAL A 678 -10.64 -25.13 -17.84
CA VAL A 678 -9.52 -25.57 -18.69
C VAL A 678 -9.94 -25.57 -20.16
N SER A 679 -11.18 -25.96 -20.48
CA SER A 679 -11.69 -26.01 -21.86
C SER A 679 -11.72 -24.65 -22.58
N VAL A 680 -11.73 -23.54 -21.83
CA VAL A 680 -11.76 -22.18 -22.40
C VAL A 680 -10.39 -21.50 -22.43
N LEU A 681 -9.34 -22.17 -21.92
CA LEU A 681 -7.98 -21.65 -22.00
C LEU A 681 -7.48 -21.63 -23.44
N SER A 682 -6.75 -20.57 -23.78
CA SER A 682 -6.22 -20.35 -25.12
C SER A 682 -4.88 -19.63 -25.06
N ALA A 683 -4.22 -19.48 -26.21
CA ALA A 683 -2.98 -18.71 -26.33
C ALA A 683 -3.15 -17.20 -26.02
N SER A 684 -4.39 -16.69 -25.97
CA SER A 684 -4.68 -15.30 -25.60
C SER A 684 -5.22 -15.14 -24.17
N SER A 685 -5.34 -16.24 -23.41
CA SER A 685 -5.83 -16.19 -22.05
C SER A 685 -4.91 -15.38 -21.14
N LYS A 686 -5.51 -14.70 -20.16
CA LYS A 686 -4.79 -13.81 -19.23
C LYS A 686 -4.93 -14.27 -17.79
N PRO A 687 -3.92 -14.02 -16.93
CA PRO A 687 -3.97 -14.40 -15.52
C PRO A 687 -5.24 -13.97 -14.77
N ILE A 688 -5.84 -12.82 -15.10
CA ILE A 688 -7.05 -12.30 -14.42
C ILE A 688 -8.34 -13.03 -14.76
N GLU A 689 -8.38 -13.73 -15.90
CA GLU A 689 -9.61 -14.30 -16.40
C GLU A 689 -10.13 -15.37 -15.44
N VAL A 690 -11.45 -15.42 -15.26
CA VAL A 690 -12.11 -16.32 -14.30
C VAL A 690 -11.65 -17.77 -14.52
N GLY A 691 -11.53 -18.21 -15.78
CA GLY A 691 -11.04 -19.55 -16.10
C GLY A 691 -9.63 -19.82 -15.56
N VAL A 692 -8.70 -18.87 -15.70
CA VAL A 692 -7.32 -19.01 -15.21
C VAL A 692 -7.25 -18.97 -13.69
N GLN A 693 -8.00 -18.08 -13.04
CA GLN A 693 -8.07 -17.99 -11.57
C GLN A 693 -8.66 -19.26 -10.94
N VAL A 694 -9.78 -19.76 -11.49
CA VAL A 694 -10.40 -21.01 -11.04
C VAL A 694 -9.42 -22.17 -11.21
N CYS A 695 -8.78 -22.30 -12.38
CA CYS A 695 -7.74 -23.31 -12.59
C CYS A 695 -6.66 -23.23 -11.51
N MET A 696 -6.14 -22.03 -11.24
CA MET A 696 -5.09 -21.83 -10.25
C MET A 696 -5.50 -22.27 -8.84
N HIS A 697 -6.66 -21.82 -8.35
CA HIS A 697 -7.13 -22.16 -7.01
C HIS A 697 -7.48 -23.65 -6.88
N VAL A 698 -8.13 -24.24 -7.90
CA VAL A 698 -8.49 -25.65 -7.90
C VAL A 698 -7.25 -26.54 -7.97
N THR A 699 -6.25 -26.21 -8.80
CA THR A 699 -4.97 -26.94 -8.85
C THR A 699 -4.25 -26.89 -7.49
N ARG A 700 -4.23 -25.73 -6.81
CA ARG A 700 -3.68 -25.64 -5.43
C ARG A 700 -4.48 -26.51 -4.45
N CYS A 701 -5.80 -26.53 -4.56
CA CYS A 701 -6.66 -27.37 -3.74
C CYS A 701 -6.32 -28.86 -3.91
N TYR A 702 -6.17 -29.34 -5.14
CA TYR A 702 -5.72 -30.72 -5.40
C TYR A 702 -4.29 -30.98 -4.91
N SER A 703 -3.39 -30.01 -5.05
CA SER A 703 -2.00 -30.12 -4.56
C SER A 703 -1.93 -30.40 -3.06
N VAL A 704 -2.77 -29.69 -2.28
CA VAL A 704 -2.87 -29.89 -0.83
C VAL A 704 -3.62 -31.18 -0.53
N ALA A 705 -4.77 -31.41 -1.17
CA ALA A 705 -5.58 -32.59 -0.92
C ALA A 705 -4.82 -33.90 -1.21
N ALA A 706 -3.91 -33.90 -2.19
CA ALA A 706 -3.05 -35.05 -2.51
C ALA A 706 -2.14 -35.48 -1.36
N GLN A 707 -1.92 -34.65 -0.34
CA GLN A 707 -1.16 -35.05 0.86
C GLN A 707 -1.91 -36.11 1.70
N PHE A 708 -3.24 -36.23 1.55
CA PHE A 708 -4.08 -37.14 2.33
C PHE A 708 -4.49 -38.38 1.52
N GLN A 709 -4.28 -39.58 2.08
CA GLN A 709 -4.52 -40.85 1.38
C GLN A 709 -5.95 -40.98 0.83
N GLY A 710 -6.98 -40.68 1.63
CA GLY A 710 -8.37 -40.81 1.17
C GLY A 710 -8.69 -39.90 -0.02
N CYS A 711 -8.07 -38.73 -0.10
CA CYS A 711 -8.21 -37.84 -1.26
C CYS A 711 -7.47 -38.40 -2.47
N ARG A 712 -6.28 -38.99 -2.32
CA ARG A 712 -5.56 -39.66 -3.41
C ARG A 712 -6.35 -40.82 -4.00
N ASP A 713 -6.91 -41.68 -3.15
CA ASP A 713 -7.75 -42.81 -3.59
C ASP A 713 -8.90 -42.32 -4.49
N LYS A 714 -9.51 -41.19 -4.12
CA LYS A 714 -10.57 -40.56 -4.92
C LYS A 714 -10.05 -39.93 -6.23
N MET A 715 -8.88 -39.30 -6.21
CA MET A 715 -8.26 -38.71 -7.41
C MET A 715 -7.84 -39.76 -8.44
N VAL A 716 -7.45 -40.98 -8.00
CA VAL A 716 -7.14 -42.11 -8.90
C VAL A 716 -8.35 -42.47 -9.78
N GLU A 717 -9.56 -42.34 -9.25
CA GLU A 717 -10.82 -42.57 -9.97
C GLU A 717 -11.19 -41.42 -10.94
N MET A 718 -10.39 -40.36 -10.99
CA MET A 718 -10.65 -39.12 -11.72
C MET A 718 -9.59 -38.84 -12.79
N PRO A 719 -9.44 -39.69 -13.82
CA PRO A 719 -8.38 -39.53 -14.83
C PRO A 719 -8.45 -38.20 -15.60
N GLN A 720 -9.61 -37.55 -15.63
CA GLN A 720 -9.77 -36.23 -16.24
C GLN A 720 -8.94 -35.15 -15.52
N LEU A 721 -8.76 -35.25 -14.20
CA LEU A 721 -7.92 -34.34 -13.43
C LEU A 721 -6.49 -34.26 -14.01
N VAL A 722 -5.91 -35.42 -14.29
CA VAL A 722 -4.55 -35.54 -14.81
C VAL A 722 -4.46 -35.00 -16.24
N LYS A 723 -5.48 -35.27 -17.08
CA LYS A 723 -5.54 -34.73 -18.45
C LYS A 723 -5.62 -33.21 -18.46
N ASP A 724 -6.50 -32.64 -17.64
CA ASP A 724 -6.67 -31.18 -17.54
C ASP A 724 -5.43 -30.51 -16.95
N LEU A 725 -4.80 -31.13 -15.95
CA LEU A 725 -3.54 -30.67 -15.38
C LEU A 725 -2.42 -30.62 -16.45
N CYS A 726 -2.30 -31.65 -17.28
CA CYS A 726 -1.32 -31.67 -18.38
C CYS A 726 -1.67 -30.63 -19.46
N HIS A 727 -2.95 -30.44 -19.76
CA HIS A 727 -3.39 -29.42 -20.72
C HIS A 727 -3.04 -28.00 -20.23
N ILE A 728 -3.12 -27.72 -18.92
CA ILE A 728 -2.63 -26.46 -18.36
C ILE A 728 -1.13 -26.25 -18.62
N LEU A 729 -0.31 -27.29 -18.46
CA LEU A 729 1.15 -27.21 -18.70
C LEU A 729 1.50 -26.89 -20.17
N TYR A 730 0.54 -27.01 -21.11
CA TYR A 730 0.74 -26.60 -22.49
C TYR A 730 0.87 -25.07 -22.63
N PHE A 731 0.12 -24.30 -21.83
CA PHE A 731 0.03 -22.85 -21.93
C PHE A 731 1.20 -22.13 -21.25
N LYS A 732 2.43 -22.32 -21.77
CA LYS A 732 3.69 -21.80 -21.18
C LYS A 732 3.73 -20.30 -20.85
N HIS A 733 2.89 -19.50 -21.52
CA HIS A 733 2.74 -18.06 -21.26
C HIS A 733 2.02 -17.74 -19.94
N LEU A 734 1.22 -18.68 -19.42
CA LEU A 734 0.59 -18.60 -18.10
C LEU A 734 1.53 -19.17 -17.02
N THR A 735 2.75 -18.63 -16.94
CA THR A 735 3.87 -19.21 -16.17
C THR A 735 3.52 -19.48 -14.70
N ARG A 736 2.75 -18.60 -14.05
CA ARG A 736 2.28 -18.79 -12.66
C ARG A 736 1.30 -19.96 -12.52
N LEU A 737 0.43 -20.16 -13.50
CA LEU A 737 -0.48 -21.31 -13.52
C LEU A 737 0.31 -22.60 -13.76
N CYS A 738 1.29 -22.59 -14.68
CA CYS A 738 2.18 -23.74 -14.90
C CYS A 738 3.02 -24.07 -13.66
N LEU A 739 3.42 -23.07 -12.88
CA LEU A 739 4.15 -23.24 -11.61
C LEU A 739 3.29 -24.01 -10.61
N VAL A 740 2.07 -23.54 -10.37
CA VAL A 740 1.10 -24.21 -9.50
C VAL A 740 0.75 -25.62 -10.01
N ALA A 741 0.60 -25.79 -11.31
CA ALA A 741 0.36 -27.11 -11.92
C ALA A 741 1.55 -28.06 -11.72
N THR A 742 2.78 -27.58 -11.82
CA THR A 742 3.99 -28.37 -11.58
C THR A 742 4.11 -28.78 -10.11
N GLU A 743 3.76 -27.89 -9.17
CA GLU A 743 3.65 -28.24 -7.74
C GLU A 743 2.59 -29.34 -7.53
N CYS A 744 1.45 -29.26 -8.21
CA CYS A 744 0.41 -30.30 -8.16
C CYS A 744 0.89 -31.64 -8.70
N VAL A 745 1.60 -31.66 -9.84
CA VAL A 745 2.21 -32.88 -10.40
C VAL A 745 3.12 -33.54 -9.36
N SER A 746 3.98 -32.73 -8.72
CA SER A 746 4.87 -33.18 -7.66
C SER A 746 4.09 -33.77 -6.46
N SER A 747 3.00 -33.14 -6.03
CA SER A 747 2.16 -33.66 -4.94
C SER A 747 1.42 -34.96 -5.31
N LEU A 748 0.94 -35.08 -6.55
CA LEU A 748 0.24 -36.28 -7.04
C LEU A 748 1.20 -37.46 -7.24
N ALA A 749 2.48 -37.18 -7.54
CA ALA A 749 3.51 -38.20 -7.73
C ALA A 749 3.83 -39.04 -6.48
N VAL A 750 3.23 -38.74 -5.33
CA VAL A 750 3.34 -39.57 -4.11
C VAL A 750 2.60 -40.91 -4.26
N ASP A 751 1.66 -41.02 -5.21
CA ASP A 751 0.92 -42.25 -5.50
C ASP A 751 1.36 -42.87 -6.83
N SER A 752 1.60 -44.18 -6.84
CA SER A 752 2.16 -44.89 -8.01
C SER A 752 1.19 -44.95 -9.20
N ILE A 753 -0.13 -44.97 -8.95
CA ILE A 753 -1.13 -44.96 -10.02
C ILE A 753 -1.19 -43.57 -10.64
N LEU A 754 -1.21 -42.52 -9.82
CA LEU A 754 -1.20 -41.14 -10.30
C LEU A 754 0.11 -40.81 -11.04
N GLN A 755 1.28 -41.30 -10.57
CA GLN A 755 2.55 -41.19 -11.30
C GLN A 755 2.43 -41.75 -12.73
N MET A 756 1.85 -42.94 -12.88
CA MET A 756 1.67 -43.55 -14.19
C MET A 756 0.64 -42.82 -15.04
N GLN A 757 -0.46 -42.35 -14.46
CA GLN A 757 -1.44 -41.53 -15.19
C GLN A 757 -0.82 -40.23 -15.70
N LEU A 758 0.02 -39.57 -14.90
CA LEU A 758 0.74 -38.33 -15.28
C LEU A 758 1.70 -38.59 -16.44
N LEU A 759 2.46 -39.69 -16.39
CA LEU A 759 3.35 -40.09 -17.48
C LEU A 759 2.55 -40.38 -18.76
N GLN A 760 1.46 -41.14 -18.65
CA GLN A 760 0.57 -41.46 -19.77
C GLN A 760 -0.11 -40.22 -20.37
N ALA A 761 -0.37 -39.18 -19.57
CA ALA A 761 -0.93 -37.92 -20.04
C ALA A 761 0.10 -37.02 -20.73
N GLY A 762 1.39 -37.39 -20.73
CA GLY A 762 2.46 -36.63 -21.39
C GLY A 762 3.07 -35.54 -20.50
N CYS A 763 2.87 -35.59 -19.18
CA CYS A 763 3.36 -34.58 -18.26
C CYS A 763 4.88 -34.34 -18.39
N LEU A 764 5.64 -35.42 -18.64
CA LEU A 764 7.11 -35.38 -18.73
C LEU A 764 7.62 -34.42 -19.81
N TRP A 765 6.92 -34.32 -20.94
CA TRP A 765 7.30 -33.46 -22.07
C TRP A 765 7.32 -31.99 -21.67
N HIS A 766 6.30 -31.56 -20.94
CA HIS A 766 6.15 -30.18 -20.49
C HIS A 766 7.20 -29.80 -19.45
N LEU A 767 7.41 -30.70 -18.46
CA LEU A 767 8.37 -30.47 -17.38
C LEU A 767 9.80 -30.29 -17.92
N LEU A 768 10.22 -31.16 -18.85
CA LEU A 768 11.54 -31.08 -19.46
C LEU A 768 11.72 -29.80 -20.27
N LEU A 769 10.69 -29.37 -21.03
CA LEU A 769 10.74 -28.09 -21.77
C LEU A 769 10.90 -26.87 -20.86
N PHE A 770 10.31 -26.87 -19.66
CA PHE A 770 10.48 -25.77 -18.71
C PHE A 770 11.92 -25.62 -18.19
N MET A 771 12.69 -26.71 -18.13
CA MET A 771 14.09 -26.67 -17.68
C MET A 771 14.98 -25.81 -18.59
N PHE A 772 14.65 -25.71 -19.89
CA PHE A 772 15.37 -24.89 -20.87
C PHE A 772 15.02 -23.39 -20.82
N SER A 773 14.09 -22.99 -19.96
CA SER A 773 13.77 -21.58 -19.72
C SER A 773 14.56 -20.97 -18.57
N TYR A 774 15.48 -21.74 -17.96
CA TYR A 774 16.28 -21.31 -16.81
C TYR A 774 17.47 -20.43 -17.23
N ASP A 775 17.59 -19.26 -16.60
CA ASP A 775 18.71 -18.35 -16.75
C ASP A 775 19.52 -18.28 -15.45
N PHE A 776 20.68 -18.96 -15.44
CA PHE A 776 21.58 -18.98 -14.28
C PHE A 776 22.34 -17.66 -14.09
N THR A 777 22.44 -16.80 -15.10
CA THR A 777 23.15 -15.51 -15.00
C THR A 777 22.39 -14.52 -14.13
N LEU A 778 21.06 -14.61 -14.15
CA LEU A 778 20.20 -13.86 -13.24
C LEU A 778 20.56 -14.17 -11.79
N GLU A 779 20.82 -15.45 -11.46
CA GLU A 779 21.16 -15.93 -10.12
C GLU A 779 22.54 -15.46 -9.62
N GLU A 780 23.52 -15.38 -10.50
CA GLU A 780 24.89 -14.96 -10.18
C GLU A 780 25.06 -13.43 -10.16
N GLY A 781 24.13 -12.67 -10.74
CA GLY A 781 24.23 -11.21 -10.91
C GLY A 781 23.99 -10.34 -9.67
N GLY A 782 23.64 -10.90 -8.51
CA GLY A 782 23.52 -10.17 -7.24
C GLY A 782 22.44 -9.07 -7.16
N VAL A 783 21.53 -8.99 -8.14
CA VAL A 783 20.43 -8.01 -8.18
C VAL A 783 19.31 -8.42 -7.22
N GLN A 784 18.67 -7.47 -6.53
CA GLN A 784 17.45 -7.75 -5.73
C GLN A 784 16.33 -8.27 -6.65
N ARG A 785 15.75 -9.42 -6.30
CA ARG A 785 14.75 -10.12 -7.13
C ARG A 785 13.41 -10.22 -6.40
N SER A 786 12.34 -10.11 -7.16
CA SER A 786 10.97 -10.40 -6.70
C SER A 786 10.20 -11.07 -7.84
N GLU A 787 9.47 -12.14 -7.52
CA GLU A 787 8.61 -12.90 -8.44
C GLU A 787 7.48 -12.05 -9.05
N ASP A 788 7.21 -10.87 -8.49
CA ASP A 788 6.19 -9.93 -8.99
C ASP A 788 6.72 -8.93 -10.02
N ALA A 789 8.04 -8.67 -10.03
CA ALA A 789 8.67 -7.69 -10.93
C ALA A 789 9.43 -8.35 -12.09
N ASN A 790 9.81 -9.62 -11.96
CA ASN A 790 10.69 -10.29 -12.91
C ASN A 790 10.09 -11.60 -13.42
N GLN A 791 9.64 -11.60 -14.68
CA GLN A 791 9.11 -12.79 -15.34
C GLN A 791 10.14 -13.93 -15.42
N GLN A 792 11.43 -13.61 -15.55
CA GLN A 792 12.50 -14.60 -15.57
C GLN A 792 12.69 -15.29 -14.21
N GLU A 793 12.43 -14.59 -13.09
CA GLU A 793 12.47 -15.21 -11.76
C GLU A 793 11.38 -16.28 -11.62
N VAL A 794 10.17 -16.01 -12.13
CA VAL A 794 9.06 -16.97 -12.15
C VAL A 794 9.40 -18.16 -13.05
N ALA A 795 10.01 -17.91 -14.22
CA ALA A 795 10.47 -18.97 -15.12
C ALA A 795 11.57 -19.84 -14.48
N ASN A 796 12.51 -19.23 -13.77
CA ASN A 796 13.56 -19.94 -13.04
C ASN A 796 12.96 -20.82 -11.92
N ARG A 797 12.01 -20.29 -11.13
CA ARG A 797 11.31 -21.08 -10.12
C ARG A 797 10.52 -22.23 -10.72
N LEU A 798 9.83 -22.01 -11.84
CA LEU A 798 9.13 -23.08 -12.58
C LEU A 798 10.11 -24.17 -13.04
N ALA A 799 11.28 -23.81 -13.56
CA ALA A 799 12.30 -24.77 -13.97
C ALA A 799 12.80 -25.61 -12.78
N LYS A 800 13.05 -24.99 -11.62
CA LYS A 800 13.45 -25.70 -10.39
C LYS A 800 12.38 -26.68 -9.92
N LEU A 801 11.11 -26.25 -9.96
CA LEU A 801 9.99 -27.12 -9.62
C LEU A 801 9.83 -28.26 -10.63
N ALA A 802 10.09 -28.02 -11.91
CA ALA A 802 10.05 -29.05 -12.94
C ALA A 802 11.10 -30.15 -12.69
N VAL A 803 12.31 -29.77 -12.27
CA VAL A 803 13.36 -30.73 -11.87
C VAL A 803 12.88 -31.59 -10.70
N ARG A 804 12.32 -30.97 -9.66
CA ARG A 804 11.78 -31.71 -8.51
C ARG A 804 10.62 -32.61 -8.92
N ALA A 805 9.71 -32.14 -9.75
CA ALA A 805 8.60 -32.94 -10.26
C ALA A 805 9.09 -34.15 -11.07
N CYS A 806 10.11 -34.01 -11.94
CA CYS A 806 10.76 -35.14 -12.61
C CYS A 806 11.42 -36.10 -11.62
N GLY A 807 12.12 -35.57 -10.61
CA GLY A 807 12.71 -36.36 -9.53
C GLY A 807 11.66 -37.21 -8.80
N ARG A 808 10.49 -36.63 -8.49
CA ARG A 808 9.36 -37.33 -7.87
C ARG A 808 8.65 -38.30 -8.81
N LEU A 809 8.50 -37.99 -10.10
CA LEU A 809 7.90 -38.89 -11.06
C LEU A 809 8.75 -40.16 -11.27
N GLY A 810 10.08 -40.04 -11.20
CA GLY A 810 11.00 -41.17 -11.27
C GLY A 810 11.27 -41.88 -9.93
N GLY A 811 10.86 -41.29 -8.80
CA GLY A 811 11.19 -41.83 -7.47
C GLY A 811 12.67 -41.73 -7.09
N TYR A 812 13.34 -40.64 -7.51
CA TYR A 812 14.75 -40.38 -7.24
C TYR A 812 15.00 -39.67 -5.89
N LEU A 813 14.00 -38.92 -5.40
CA LEU A 813 14.13 -38.08 -4.22
C LEU A 813 13.85 -38.85 -2.93
N THR A 814 14.40 -38.37 -1.81
CA THR A 814 14.27 -38.96 -0.47
C THR A 814 13.79 -37.90 0.53
N GLY A 815 13.41 -38.32 1.75
CA GLY A 815 12.94 -37.41 2.80
C GLY A 815 11.53 -36.87 2.51
N ASP A 816 11.29 -35.58 2.75
CA ASP A 816 9.98 -34.94 2.56
C ASP A 816 9.50 -34.96 1.10
N LEU A 817 10.43 -35.16 0.15
CA LEU A 817 10.15 -35.24 -1.28
C LEU A 817 10.10 -36.67 -1.82
N GLU A 818 10.11 -37.69 -0.95
CA GLU A 818 10.08 -39.10 -1.36
C GLU A 818 8.81 -39.46 -2.15
N SER A 819 8.96 -40.35 -3.13
CA SER A 819 7.88 -40.89 -3.93
C SER A 819 8.19 -42.34 -4.36
N PRO A 820 7.16 -43.13 -4.75
CA PRO A 820 7.38 -44.49 -5.21
C PRO A 820 8.34 -44.56 -6.40
N ASN A 821 9.16 -45.61 -6.44
CA ASN A 821 10.03 -45.89 -7.57
C ASN A 821 9.19 -46.20 -8.83
N ASN A 822 9.47 -45.50 -9.92
CA ASN A 822 8.79 -45.68 -11.20
C ASN A 822 9.81 -45.99 -12.32
N PRO A 823 10.04 -47.29 -12.62
CA PRO A 823 11.03 -47.70 -13.62
C PRO A 823 10.78 -47.12 -15.01
N VAL A 824 9.51 -47.00 -15.44
CA VAL A 824 9.15 -46.46 -16.77
C VAL A 824 9.58 -45.00 -16.88
N ALA A 825 9.31 -44.20 -15.84
CA ALA A 825 9.75 -42.80 -15.81
C ALA A 825 11.29 -42.69 -15.72
N GLN A 826 11.95 -43.59 -14.99
CA GLN A 826 13.42 -43.62 -14.91
C GLN A 826 14.05 -43.95 -16.27
N ASP A 827 13.54 -44.94 -16.99
CA ASP A 827 14.04 -45.32 -18.31
C ASP A 827 13.86 -44.19 -19.33
N ALA A 828 12.71 -43.52 -19.29
CA ALA A 828 12.44 -42.33 -20.10
C ALA A 828 13.43 -41.19 -19.77
N LEU A 829 13.58 -40.85 -18.48
CA LEU A 829 14.52 -39.81 -18.03
C LEU A 829 15.98 -40.15 -18.35
N ASN A 830 16.38 -41.41 -18.23
CA ASN A 830 17.72 -41.87 -18.60
C ASN A 830 18.00 -41.70 -20.10
N SER A 831 16.99 -41.89 -20.94
CA SER A 831 17.11 -41.75 -22.40
C SER A 831 17.12 -40.28 -22.81
N LEU A 832 16.20 -39.48 -22.26
CA LEU A 832 16.02 -38.07 -22.61
C LEU A 832 17.09 -37.17 -21.99
N LEU A 833 17.38 -37.29 -20.70
CA LEU A 833 18.39 -36.47 -20.02
C LEU A 833 19.79 -37.08 -20.08
N THR A 834 19.97 -38.28 -20.61
CA THR A 834 21.16 -39.15 -20.39
C THR A 834 21.24 -39.71 -18.97
N PRO A 835 21.88 -40.88 -18.77
CA PRO A 835 21.99 -41.49 -17.45
C PRO A 835 22.74 -40.63 -16.42
N TYR A 836 23.67 -39.77 -16.86
CA TYR A 836 24.41 -38.90 -15.95
C TYR A 836 23.51 -37.82 -15.34
N LEU A 837 22.79 -37.06 -16.16
CA LEU A 837 21.91 -35.99 -15.66
C LEU A 837 20.67 -36.56 -14.94
N ALA A 838 20.14 -37.71 -15.39
CA ALA A 838 19.04 -38.37 -14.69
C ALA A 838 19.42 -38.73 -13.24
N ARG A 839 20.66 -39.17 -12.97
CA ARG A 839 21.15 -39.40 -11.61
C ARG A 839 21.23 -38.14 -10.77
N GLN A 840 21.53 -36.99 -11.36
CA GLN A 840 21.60 -35.70 -10.65
C GLN A 840 20.24 -35.28 -10.08
N LEU A 841 19.12 -35.79 -10.61
CA LEU A 841 17.78 -35.57 -10.03
C LEU A 841 17.66 -36.06 -8.58
N SER A 842 18.49 -37.02 -8.15
CA SER A 842 18.48 -37.53 -6.77
C SER A 842 19.12 -36.59 -5.73
N LEU A 843 19.85 -35.56 -6.16
CA LEU A 843 20.64 -34.71 -5.25
C LEU A 843 19.84 -33.55 -4.63
N ASP A 844 18.60 -33.29 -5.08
CA ASP A 844 17.78 -32.11 -4.74
C ASP A 844 18.53 -30.77 -4.85
N LYS A 845 19.35 -30.65 -5.90
CA LYS A 845 20.05 -29.42 -6.26
C LYS A 845 19.64 -28.94 -7.66
N PRO A 846 18.43 -28.40 -7.81
CA PRO A 846 17.89 -28.05 -9.12
C PRO A 846 18.75 -27.00 -9.85
N GLU A 847 19.41 -26.10 -9.14
CA GLU A 847 20.29 -25.09 -9.73
C GLU A 847 21.49 -25.72 -10.47
N GLU A 848 22.10 -26.75 -9.90
CA GLU A 848 23.31 -27.38 -10.48
C GLU A 848 22.97 -28.10 -11.79
N ILE A 849 21.90 -28.91 -11.80
CA ILE A 849 21.46 -29.60 -13.02
C ILE A 849 20.94 -28.63 -14.07
N LEU A 850 20.19 -27.59 -13.70
CA LEU A 850 19.68 -26.58 -14.64
C LEU A 850 20.81 -25.76 -15.26
N LYS A 851 21.86 -25.45 -14.50
CA LYS A 851 23.05 -24.77 -15.04
C LYS A 851 23.77 -25.65 -16.06
N ILE A 852 23.94 -26.95 -15.79
CA ILE A 852 24.53 -27.89 -16.75
C ILE A 852 23.64 -28.01 -18.00
N LEU A 853 22.32 -28.18 -17.81
CA LEU A 853 21.35 -28.30 -18.89
C LEU A 853 21.34 -27.08 -19.80
N ASN A 854 21.60 -25.87 -19.30
CA ASN A 854 21.61 -24.62 -20.07
C ASN A 854 23.02 -24.13 -20.45
N SER A 855 24.06 -24.96 -20.26
CA SER A 855 25.45 -24.66 -20.63
C SER A 855 26.02 -25.70 -21.59
N ASN A 856 27.08 -25.37 -22.32
CA ASN A 856 27.85 -26.40 -23.03
C ASN A 856 28.72 -27.16 -22.03
N CYS A 857 28.66 -28.49 -22.08
CA CYS A 857 29.41 -29.38 -21.21
C CYS A 857 29.98 -30.54 -22.02
N GLU A 858 31.31 -30.71 -21.96
CA GLU A 858 32.01 -31.84 -22.57
C GLU A 858 32.90 -32.49 -21.51
N THR A 859 32.35 -33.52 -20.87
CA THR A 859 33.03 -34.34 -19.86
C THR A 859 32.93 -35.81 -20.24
N PRO A 860 33.74 -36.70 -19.67
CA PRO A 860 33.64 -38.13 -19.96
C PRO A 860 32.26 -38.74 -19.70
N TYR A 861 31.43 -38.11 -18.86
CA TYR A 861 30.07 -38.56 -18.56
C TYR A 861 28.96 -37.87 -19.35
N LEU A 862 29.26 -36.74 -19.99
CA LEU A 862 28.25 -35.90 -20.62
C LEU A 862 28.84 -35.14 -21.81
N LEU A 863 28.29 -35.42 -22.99
CA LEU A 863 28.44 -34.62 -24.20
C LEU A 863 27.13 -33.86 -24.44
N TRP A 864 27.10 -32.59 -24.05
CA TRP A 864 25.92 -31.73 -24.05
C TRP A 864 26.23 -30.35 -24.62
N ASP A 865 25.66 -30.02 -25.77
CA ASP A 865 25.89 -28.75 -26.46
C ASP A 865 24.58 -28.14 -26.98
N ASN A 866 24.70 -27.03 -27.72
CA ASN A 866 23.54 -26.39 -28.34
C ASN A 866 22.79 -27.32 -29.31
N SER A 867 23.47 -28.27 -29.96
CA SER A 867 22.85 -29.20 -30.89
C SER A 867 22.04 -30.28 -30.18
N THR A 868 22.59 -30.87 -29.09
CA THR A 868 21.85 -31.86 -28.29
C THR A 868 20.64 -31.23 -27.61
N ARG A 869 20.77 -30.00 -27.09
CA ARG A 869 19.63 -29.25 -26.54
C ARG A 869 18.53 -29.00 -27.58
N ALA A 870 18.90 -28.59 -28.78
CA ALA A 870 17.96 -28.34 -29.85
C ALA A 870 17.25 -29.63 -30.28
N GLU A 871 17.99 -30.73 -30.44
CA GLU A 871 17.46 -32.05 -30.79
C GLU A 871 16.43 -32.55 -29.76
N LEU A 872 16.77 -32.47 -28.46
CA LEU A 872 15.81 -32.85 -27.41
C LEU A 872 14.60 -31.90 -27.39
N SER A 873 14.81 -30.59 -27.50
CA SER A 873 13.71 -29.61 -27.46
C SER A 873 12.74 -29.82 -28.62
N GLU A 874 13.23 -30.11 -29.82
CA GLU A 874 12.42 -30.39 -31.00
C GLU A 874 11.61 -31.69 -30.82
N TYR A 875 12.24 -32.75 -30.32
CA TYR A 875 11.56 -34.01 -30.00
C TYR A 875 10.45 -33.80 -28.95
N LEU A 876 10.72 -33.09 -27.86
CA LEU A 876 9.74 -32.83 -26.80
C LEU A 876 8.57 -31.96 -27.30
N GLU A 877 8.85 -30.95 -28.14
CA GLU A 877 7.81 -30.13 -28.76
C GLU A 877 6.92 -30.94 -29.70
N GLN A 878 7.50 -31.87 -30.48
CA GLN A 878 6.76 -32.81 -31.31
C GLN A 878 5.88 -33.74 -30.46
N GLN A 879 6.44 -34.39 -29.43
CA GLN A 879 5.68 -35.27 -28.53
C GLN A 879 4.51 -34.53 -27.86
N ARG A 880 4.73 -33.29 -27.45
CA ARG A 880 3.68 -32.43 -26.88
C ARG A 880 2.58 -32.13 -27.89
N HIS A 881 2.94 -31.86 -29.15
CA HIS A 881 1.99 -31.59 -30.22
C HIS A 881 1.16 -32.84 -30.56
N ASP A 882 1.82 -33.97 -30.77
CA ASP A 882 1.18 -35.27 -31.10
C ASP A 882 0.20 -35.68 -30.00
N LYS A 883 0.56 -35.44 -28.73
CA LYS A 883 -0.30 -35.70 -27.58
C LYS A 883 -1.62 -34.94 -27.58
N LEU A 884 -1.64 -33.70 -28.09
CA LEU A 884 -2.88 -32.92 -28.23
C LEU A 884 -3.84 -33.52 -29.26
N PHE A 885 -3.32 -34.22 -30.27
CA PHE A 885 -4.11 -34.92 -31.28
C PHE A 885 -4.46 -36.37 -30.87
N GLY A 886 -4.12 -36.76 -29.64
CA GLY A 886 -4.43 -38.09 -29.09
C GLY A 886 -3.42 -39.17 -29.48
N GLU A 887 -2.35 -38.83 -30.19
CA GLU A 887 -1.23 -39.74 -30.44
C GLU A 887 -0.36 -39.84 -29.19
N THR A 888 0.24 -41.00 -28.94
CA THR A 888 1.08 -41.21 -27.75
C THR A 888 2.24 -42.11 -28.13
N ASP A 889 3.46 -41.67 -27.85
CA ASP A 889 4.63 -42.53 -27.97
C ASP A 889 4.48 -43.73 -27.02
N PRO A 890 4.38 -44.96 -27.55
CA PRO A 890 4.20 -46.16 -26.74
C PRO A 890 5.42 -46.46 -25.86
N THR A 891 6.58 -45.87 -26.18
CA THR A 891 7.84 -46.05 -25.47
C THR A 891 8.07 -44.98 -24.40
N TYR A 892 7.22 -43.96 -24.34
CA TYR A 892 7.38 -42.82 -23.43
C TYR A 892 8.79 -42.20 -23.51
N GLY A 893 9.38 -42.16 -24.71
CA GLY A 893 10.69 -41.56 -24.96
C GLY A 893 11.90 -42.43 -24.64
N THR A 894 11.72 -43.71 -24.29
CA THR A 894 12.86 -44.62 -24.07
C THR A 894 13.65 -44.93 -25.35
N ASP A 895 13.01 -44.79 -26.52
CA ASP A 895 13.65 -45.05 -27.82
C ASP A 895 14.39 -43.82 -28.37
N PHE A 896 14.34 -42.69 -27.66
CA PHE A 896 15.04 -41.48 -28.06
C PHE A 896 16.56 -41.63 -27.93
N VAL A 897 17.29 -41.35 -29.01
CA VAL A 897 18.76 -41.45 -29.07
C VAL A 897 19.31 -40.21 -29.77
N TYR A 898 20.28 -39.55 -29.12
CA TYR A 898 20.96 -38.39 -29.70
C TYR A 898 21.80 -38.77 -30.93
N SER A 899 21.62 -38.01 -32.00
CA SER A 899 22.35 -38.20 -33.26
C SER A 899 23.86 -38.11 -33.09
N ILE A 900 24.36 -37.26 -32.18
CA ILE A 900 25.79 -37.12 -31.90
C ILE A 900 26.33 -38.30 -31.07
N HIS A 901 25.56 -38.84 -30.13
CA HIS A 901 25.98 -40.00 -29.32
C HIS A 901 26.09 -41.26 -30.16
N SER A 902 25.29 -41.40 -31.23
CA SER A 902 25.37 -42.54 -32.17
C SER A 902 26.74 -42.66 -32.88
N LYS A 903 27.53 -41.59 -32.88
CA LYS A 903 28.86 -41.52 -33.51
C LYS A 903 30.01 -41.70 -32.51
N GLU A 904 29.71 -41.82 -31.23
CA GLU A 904 30.69 -41.91 -30.15
C GLU A 904 30.79 -43.34 -29.60
N LEU A 905 31.99 -43.72 -29.17
CA LEU A 905 32.19 -44.99 -28.44
C LEU A 905 31.90 -44.75 -26.95
N ILE A 906 30.78 -45.30 -26.48
CA ILE A 906 30.34 -45.19 -25.09
C ILE A 906 30.52 -46.55 -24.40
N VAL A 907 31.34 -46.61 -23.34
CA VAL A 907 31.58 -47.83 -22.56
C VAL A 907 31.26 -47.54 -21.09
N GLY A 908 30.32 -48.30 -20.51
CA GLY A 908 29.92 -48.08 -19.11
C GLY A 908 29.33 -46.69 -18.82
N GLY A 909 28.75 -46.04 -19.84
CA GLY A 909 28.24 -44.66 -19.75
C GLY A 909 29.33 -43.58 -19.88
N ILE A 910 30.54 -43.94 -20.30
CA ILE A 910 31.66 -43.02 -20.49
C ILE A 910 31.96 -42.84 -21.98
N PHE A 911 32.03 -41.59 -22.44
CA PHE A 911 32.50 -41.20 -23.77
C PHE A 911 34.02 -41.39 -23.85
N VAL A 912 34.46 -42.51 -24.44
CA VAL A 912 35.86 -42.95 -24.39
C VAL A 912 36.81 -41.95 -25.06
N ARG A 913 36.36 -41.29 -26.14
CA ARG A 913 37.13 -40.23 -26.82
C ARG A 913 37.46 -39.09 -25.85
N ILE A 914 36.44 -38.56 -25.17
CA ILE A 914 36.57 -37.43 -24.22
C ILE A 914 37.41 -37.84 -23.01
N TYR A 915 37.24 -39.06 -22.51
CA TYR A 915 38.08 -39.56 -21.40
C TYR A 915 39.56 -39.65 -21.78
N ASN A 916 39.88 -40.10 -22.99
CA ASN A 916 41.26 -40.14 -23.48
C ASN A 916 41.88 -38.73 -23.61
N GLU A 917 41.06 -37.72 -23.93
CA GLU A 917 41.48 -36.31 -23.95
C GLU A 917 41.60 -35.73 -22.52
N GLN A 918 40.83 -36.25 -21.56
CA GLN A 918 40.78 -35.82 -20.15
C GLN A 918 41.12 -36.97 -19.17
N PRO A 919 42.32 -37.59 -19.24
CA PRO A 919 42.63 -38.83 -18.50
C PRO A 919 42.71 -38.66 -16.98
N ALA A 920 42.76 -37.43 -16.49
CA ALA A 920 42.73 -37.11 -15.06
C ALA A 920 41.31 -36.93 -14.50
N TYR A 921 40.27 -36.98 -15.34
CA TYR A 921 38.90 -36.83 -14.89
C TYR A 921 38.50 -38.03 -14.01
N PRO A 922 38.02 -37.79 -12.78
CA PRO A 922 37.70 -38.89 -11.87
C PRO A 922 36.51 -39.70 -12.39
N ILE A 923 36.69 -41.02 -12.52
CA ILE A 923 35.59 -41.94 -12.76
C ILE A 923 34.89 -42.18 -11.42
N GLU A 924 33.65 -41.74 -11.32
CA GLU A 924 32.74 -42.09 -10.23
C GLU A 924 32.55 -43.62 -10.22
N VAL A 925 32.98 -44.27 -9.14
CA VAL A 925 32.72 -45.70 -8.91
C VAL A 925 31.22 -45.83 -8.69
N SER A 926 30.53 -46.37 -9.69
CA SER A 926 29.08 -46.49 -9.64
C SER A 926 28.67 -47.48 -8.54
N ILE A 927 27.62 -47.14 -7.79
CA ILE A 927 27.01 -47.95 -6.71
C ILE A 927 26.29 -49.20 -7.28
N TYR A 928 26.49 -49.54 -8.56
CA TYR A 928 25.93 -50.75 -9.18
C TYR A 928 26.57 -52.06 -8.70
N THR A 929 27.45 -52.02 -7.69
CA THR A 929 28.14 -53.21 -7.15
C THR A 929 27.35 -54.03 -6.13
N GLU A 930 26.10 -53.68 -5.78
CA GLU A 930 25.31 -54.48 -4.82
C GLU A 930 24.27 -55.43 -5.44
N LYS A 931 24.10 -55.48 -6.77
CA LYS A 931 23.16 -56.45 -7.41
C LYS A 931 23.80 -57.68 -8.06
N TYR A 932 25.13 -57.80 -8.03
CA TYR A 932 25.86 -58.98 -8.54
C TYR A 932 27.04 -59.41 -7.64
N CYS A 933 26.81 -59.46 -6.32
CA CYS A 933 27.61 -60.28 -5.40
C CYS A 933 26.68 -61.11 -4.51
#